data_AF-A0A7C4NX16-F1
#
_entry.id   AF-A0A7C4NX16-F1
#
_cell.length_a   1.000
_cell.length_b   1.000
_cell.length_c   1.000
_cell.angle_alpha   90.00
_cell.angle_beta   90.00
_cell.angle_gamma   90.00
#
_symmetry.space_group_name_H-M   'P 1'
#
loop_
_entity.id
_entity.type
_entity.pdbx_description
1 polymer ?
#
loop_
_entity_poly.entity_id
_entity_poly.type
_entity_poly.pdbx_seq_one_letter_code
_entity_poly.pdbx_strand_id
1 'polypeptide(L)'
;MLGLLKKILGTKQERDMSRYESAVAETNRYFEQYRSLTNDELRQKTLEFRQRIADYLRDVDTEIARANQQALAEEDFNEKELLFKQVDELRKERDKYLEEVLLDILPEAFAVVKETSRRFAENAEIVVTATEHDRQLAARPEKTYVRIEGDRAIWKNRWVAAGGDIVWNMVHYDVQLIGGMVLHEGKIAEMATGEGKTLVATLPAYLNGLSGEGVHVVTVNDYLARRDQEWVGPIYEFLLLTVDCIDKYRPHSPERIQAYRCDITFGTNAEFGFDYLRDNMVISADEIVQRKHHYAIVDEVDSVLIDEARTPLIISGPVTRGAEDQEYVDLNPTVKRLYEEQVRLANQFLSEARKLFATGKIGYEEGEAGLPLLRAHRALPKYRPLIKFLSEEGVKVLLQKTEDFYMQENNKRMPEVDRELLFHIDEKNRSVELTDKGLDFLSRFNNDPNFFIMPDIGSELVNIDNNSDLSAAEKAEAKEKLSQDFGVKSRRIHAVQQLLKAYALFEKDNEYIVTPEGEVKIVDEQTGRIMEGRRYSDGLHQAIEAKENVKVGEITQTYATITLQNYFRMYHKLAGMTGTAETEAKEFWDIYKLDVVVIPTNRKIIREDKDDLVYKTAREKYNAVIEEIVRLREAGRPVLVGTTSVEISELLSRMLRLRGIEHNVLNAKQHQREAEIVAEAGLAGKVTIATNMAGRGTDIKLGPGVKEAGGLAIIGTERHDSRRVDRQLRGRAGRQGDPGSSQFFVSLEDTLMRLFQSERIANLMDKMGHKEGDVIQHSMVTKSIERAQKRVEENNFGIRKRLLEYDDVMNIQREAIYKKRRNALFGDRLSVDINTAFTAITSELVQVHREAGDFETFRLDAIRLIGVDPQMDPLWFKSAPVDTVLANFQQQVFDLYALKRQQISERLLPLIKDIHAREGDRYKRVLIPFTDGVLGLNISVDIEEAIRTAGKSIMHDIEKVATLAIIDEAWKEHLRSIDDLKDSVQGASFEQKDPLVIYKMEAYKLFEALIGQINSQVTSFLLRGSLVLPDERQMEQARREEARRAQLQRMRFMTNRRPVTEEVMTETQRNAQRAAENAGQRPAARPQPIVKEATVGRNDPCPCGSGKKYKHCHGR
;
A
#
# COMPACT_ATOMS: atom_id res chain seq x y z
N MET A 1 20.36 -41.26 7.00
CA MET A 1 20.72 -40.69 5.68
C MET A 1 21.04 -39.20 5.71
N LEU A 2 20.19 -38.33 6.31
CA LEU A 2 20.40 -36.87 6.32
C LEU A 2 21.73 -36.37 6.93
N GLY A 3 22.26 -37.02 7.98
CA GLY A 3 23.51 -36.60 8.63
C GLY A 3 24.79 -36.91 7.82
N LEU A 4 24.77 -37.93 6.95
CA LEU A 4 25.91 -38.29 6.10
C LEU A 4 25.97 -37.38 4.86
N LEU A 5 24.82 -37.10 4.24
CA LEU A 5 24.68 -36.14 3.14
C LEU A 5 25.09 -34.72 3.57
N LYS A 6 24.74 -34.30 4.80
CA LYS A 6 25.11 -32.98 5.35
C LYS A 6 26.62 -32.85 5.60
N LYS A 7 27.33 -33.95 5.89
CA LYS A 7 28.80 -33.96 6.05
C LYS A 7 29.55 -33.97 4.71
N ILE A 8 28.94 -34.49 3.64
CA ILE A 8 29.57 -34.63 2.32
C ILE A 8 29.29 -33.40 1.43
N LEU A 9 28.09 -32.82 1.51
CA LEU A 9 27.65 -31.69 0.68
C LEU A 9 27.71 -30.33 1.40
N GLY A 10 28.01 -30.31 2.70
CA GLY A 10 27.92 -29.10 3.53
C GLY A 10 26.47 -28.64 3.77
N THR A 11 26.31 -27.55 4.51
CA THR A 11 24.99 -26.89 4.68
C THR A 11 24.65 -26.00 3.48
N LYS A 12 23.37 -25.62 3.29
CA LYS A 12 23.00 -24.60 2.28
C LYS A 12 23.81 -23.31 2.51
N GLN A 13 23.88 -22.88 3.78
CA GLN A 13 24.63 -21.72 4.20
C GLN A 13 26.13 -21.79 3.81
N GLU A 14 26.81 -22.90 4.08
CA GLU A 14 28.24 -23.06 3.71
C GLU A 14 28.46 -22.96 2.19
N ARG A 15 27.57 -23.56 1.40
CA ARG A 15 27.62 -23.50 -0.07
C ARG A 15 27.31 -22.12 -0.62
N ASP A 16 26.41 -21.39 0.04
CA ASP A 16 26.11 -20.01 -0.36
C ASP A 16 27.29 -19.09 -0.01
N MET A 17 27.93 -19.25 1.15
CA MET A 17 29.09 -18.44 1.54
C MET A 17 30.29 -18.64 0.64
N SER A 18 30.60 -19.88 0.25
CA SER A 18 31.76 -20.17 -0.61
C SER A 18 31.69 -19.51 -1.99
N ARG A 19 30.49 -19.13 -2.45
CA ARG A 19 30.30 -18.39 -3.71
C ARG A 19 30.82 -16.95 -3.62
N TYR A 20 30.74 -16.32 -2.46
CA TYR A 20 31.09 -14.91 -2.28
C TYR A 20 32.51 -14.70 -1.75
N GLU A 21 33.14 -15.72 -1.17
CA GLU A 21 34.49 -15.63 -0.59
C GLU A 21 35.53 -15.04 -1.55
N SER A 22 35.52 -15.46 -2.83
CA SER A 22 36.46 -14.94 -3.84
C SER A 22 36.24 -13.46 -4.10
N ALA A 23 34.99 -13.02 -4.28
CA ALA A 23 34.65 -11.63 -4.55
C ALA A 23 34.93 -10.73 -3.33
N VAL A 24 34.75 -11.25 -2.11
CA VAL A 24 35.13 -10.54 -0.87
C VAL A 24 36.64 -10.38 -0.77
N ALA A 25 37.41 -11.42 -1.06
CA ALA A 25 38.87 -11.35 -1.07
C ALA A 25 39.37 -10.34 -2.11
N GLU A 26 38.75 -10.30 -3.29
CA GLU A 26 39.06 -9.33 -4.33
C GLU A 26 38.70 -7.89 -3.93
N THR A 27 37.52 -7.69 -3.35
CA THR A 27 37.08 -6.39 -2.80
C THR A 27 38.08 -5.89 -1.76
N ASN A 28 38.51 -6.76 -0.85
CA ASN A 28 39.48 -6.41 0.19
C ASN A 28 40.87 -6.10 -0.39
N ARG A 29 41.28 -6.76 -1.47
CA ARG A 29 42.51 -6.44 -2.20
C ARG A 29 42.44 -5.03 -2.81
N TYR A 30 41.35 -4.67 -3.48
CA TYR A 30 41.17 -3.31 -4.00
C TYR A 30 41.08 -2.27 -2.87
N PHE A 31 40.40 -2.59 -1.78
CA PHE A 31 40.34 -1.72 -0.60
C PHE A 31 41.74 -1.38 -0.07
N GLU A 32 42.64 -2.35 0.04
CA GLU A 32 44.04 -2.09 0.44
C GLU A 32 44.81 -1.25 -0.60
N GLN A 33 44.57 -1.47 -1.90
CA GLN A 33 45.18 -0.65 -2.97
C GLN A 33 44.70 0.80 -2.90
N TYR A 34 43.41 1.02 -2.67
CA TYR A 34 42.77 2.35 -2.69
C TYR A 34 43.13 3.23 -1.48
N ARG A 35 43.74 2.66 -0.44
CA ARG A 35 44.34 3.46 0.65
C ARG A 35 45.40 4.45 0.17
N SER A 36 46.07 4.13 -0.94
CA SER A 36 47.11 4.99 -1.53
C SER A 36 46.57 6.14 -2.39
N LEU A 37 45.29 6.10 -2.77
CA LEU A 37 44.67 7.13 -3.60
C LEU A 37 44.44 8.42 -2.81
N THR A 38 44.53 9.56 -3.47
CA THR A 38 44.04 10.84 -2.96
C THR A 38 42.51 10.84 -2.84
N ASN A 39 41.93 11.84 -2.18
CA ASN A 39 40.46 11.97 -2.09
C ASN A 39 39.84 12.25 -3.46
N ASP A 40 40.50 13.05 -4.30
CA ASP A 40 40.04 13.33 -5.65
C ASP A 40 40.09 12.08 -6.55
N GLU A 41 41.17 11.32 -6.50
CA GLU A 41 41.29 10.06 -7.27
C GLU A 41 40.24 9.01 -6.84
N LEU A 42 39.93 8.92 -5.54
CA LEU A 42 38.91 7.99 -5.05
C LEU A 42 37.51 8.37 -5.58
N ARG A 43 37.15 9.66 -5.58
CA ARG A 43 35.88 10.13 -6.14
C ARG A 43 35.82 9.97 -7.65
N GLN A 44 36.95 10.16 -8.33
CA GLN A 44 37.07 10.01 -9.78
C GLN A 44 36.74 8.59 -10.26
N LYS A 45 36.90 7.56 -9.40
CA LYS A 45 36.48 6.19 -9.71
C LYS A 45 35.00 6.08 -10.09
N THR A 46 34.10 6.88 -9.50
CA THR A 46 32.69 6.92 -9.91
C THR A 46 32.55 7.28 -11.40
N LEU A 47 33.29 8.30 -11.86
CA LEU A 47 33.24 8.74 -13.26
C LEU A 47 33.88 7.70 -14.20
N GLU A 48 34.96 7.05 -13.76
CA GLU A 48 35.59 5.94 -14.48
C GLU A 48 34.60 4.77 -14.67
N PHE A 49 33.88 4.38 -13.61
CA PHE A 49 32.88 3.30 -13.71
C PHE A 49 31.71 3.67 -14.61
N ARG A 50 31.18 4.90 -14.51
CA ARG A 50 30.13 5.39 -15.42
C ARG A 50 30.58 5.34 -16.88
N GLN A 51 31.82 5.72 -17.17
CA GLN A 51 32.37 5.64 -18.52
C GLN A 51 32.52 4.19 -18.98
N ARG A 52 33.03 3.28 -18.14
CA ARG A 52 33.13 1.84 -18.45
C ARG A 52 31.77 1.23 -18.78
N ILE A 53 30.73 1.56 -18.01
CA ILE A 53 29.35 1.10 -18.26
C ILE A 53 28.84 1.65 -19.60
N ALA A 54 29.01 2.96 -19.85
CA ALA A 54 28.57 3.59 -21.10
C ALA A 54 29.30 3.02 -22.33
N ASP A 55 30.59 2.70 -22.19
CA ASP A 55 31.38 2.10 -23.26
C ASP A 55 30.94 0.65 -23.54
N TYR A 56 30.65 -0.14 -22.50
CA TYR A 56 30.16 -1.51 -22.64
C TYR A 56 28.76 -1.57 -23.28
N LEU A 57 27.88 -0.62 -22.97
CA LEU A 57 26.50 -0.58 -23.49
C LEU A 57 26.35 0.17 -24.81
N ARG A 58 27.42 0.78 -25.34
CA ARG A 58 27.34 1.68 -26.50
C ARG A 58 26.73 1.02 -27.73
N ASP A 59 27.10 -0.23 -28.02
CA ASP A 59 26.66 -0.92 -29.23
C ASP A 59 25.15 -1.19 -29.18
N VAL A 60 24.66 -1.79 -28.09
CA VAL A 60 23.23 -2.05 -27.90
C VAL A 60 22.41 -0.75 -27.80
N ASP A 61 22.93 0.30 -27.16
CA ASP A 61 22.25 1.60 -27.08
C ASP A 61 22.11 2.25 -28.47
N THR A 62 23.13 2.10 -29.32
CA THR A 62 23.10 2.60 -30.70
C THR A 62 22.08 1.81 -31.55
N GLU A 63 22.00 0.50 -31.36
CA GLU A 63 21.00 -0.35 -32.03
C GLU A 63 19.57 0.00 -31.61
N ILE A 64 19.33 0.19 -30.30
CA ILE A 64 18.03 0.64 -29.77
C ILE A 64 17.63 1.98 -30.39
N ALA A 65 18.56 2.95 -30.42
CA ALA A 65 18.30 4.27 -30.98
C ALA A 65 17.96 4.20 -32.47
N ARG A 66 18.71 3.39 -33.25
CA ARG A 66 18.46 3.17 -34.68
C ARG A 66 17.10 2.50 -34.92
N ALA A 67 16.81 1.40 -34.22
CA ALA A 67 15.55 0.67 -34.38
C ALA A 67 14.34 1.53 -33.99
N ASN A 68 14.47 2.34 -32.93
CA ASN A 68 13.41 3.26 -32.51
C ASN A 68 13.19 4.39 -33.52
N GLN A 69 14.26 4.94 -34.11
CA GLN A 69 14.14 5.95 -35.17
C GLN A 69 13.49 5.38 -36.43
N GLN A 70 13.84 4.14 -36.81
CA GLN A 70 13.19 3.43 -37.91
C GLN A 70 11.70 3.20 -37.63
N ALA A 71 11.36 2.73 -36.43
CA ALA A 71 9.96 2.51 -36.04
C ALA A 71 9.13 3.81 -36.11
N LEU A 72 9.68 4.93 -35.65
CA LEU A 72 8.98 6.21 -35.69
C LEU A 72 8.76 6.73 -37.12
N ALA A 73 9.73 6.51 -38.02
CA ALA A 73 9.68 6.94 -39.41
C ALA A 73 8.82 6.02 -40.31
N GLU A 74 8.59 4.77 -39.92
CA GLU A 74 7.82 3.81 -40.69
C GLU A 74 6.33 4.20 -40.79
N GLU A 75 5.79 4.07 -42.00
CA GLU A 75 4.38 4.36 -42.33
C GLU A 75 3.54 3.07 -42.37
N ASP A 76 4.11 1.92 -42.74
CA ASP A 76 3.41 0.64 -42.68
C ASP A 76 3.20 0.19 -41.24
N PHE A 77 1.94 -0.02 -40.84
CA PHE A 77 1.60 -0.35 -39.46
C PHE A 77 2.14 -1.71 -38.99
N ASN A 78 2.25 -2.69 -39.89
CA ASN A 78 2.73 -4.03 -39.55
C ASN A 78 4.24 -4.03 -39.34
N GLU A 79 4.99 -3.39 -40.26
CA GLU A 79 6.44 -3.23 -40.13
C GLU A 79 6.80 -2.37 -38.91
N LYS A 80 6.02 -1.31 -38.65
CA LYS A 80 6.15 -0.48 -37.45
C LYS A 80 5.97 -1.28 -36.15
N GLU A 81 4.99 -2.18 -36.09
CA GLU A 81 4.79 -3.04 -34.92
C GLU A 81 5.98 -3.98 -34.70
N LEU A 82 6.52 -4.58 -35.77
CA LEU A 82 7.69 -5.46 -35.70
C LEU A 82 8.93 -4.71 -35.20
N LEU A 83 9.18 -3.49 -35.71
CA LEU A 83 10.29 -2.66 -35.26
C LEU A 83 10.16 -2.28 -33.77
N PHE A 84 8.95 -1.95 -33.31
CA PHE A 84 8.73 -1.68 -31.89
C PHE A 84 8.90 -2.92 -31.00
N LYS A 85 8.56 -4.12 -31.49
CA LYS A 85 8.88 -5.38 -30.80
C LYS A 85 10.39 -5.59 -30.69
N GLN A 86 11.13 -5.33 -31.77
CA GLN A 86 12.59 -5.40 -31.77
C GLN A 86 13.20 -4.41 -30.76
N VAL A 87 12.68 -3.19 -30.67
CA VAL A 87 13.12 -2.21 -29.65
C VAL A 87 12.89 -2.74 -28.23
N ASP A 88 11.75 -3.38 -27.97
CA ASP A 88 11.44 -3.96 -26.65
C ASP A 88 12.37 -5.14 -26.32
N GLU A 89 12.77 -5.95 -27.31
CA GLU A 89 13.73 -7.05 -27.15
C GLU A 89 15.15 -6.54 -26.87
N LEU A 90 15.64 -5.58 -27.67
CA LEU A 90 16.96 -4.97 -27.48
C LEU A 90 17.08 -4.29 -26.10
N ARG A 91 16.02 -3.67 -25.60
CA ARG A 91 15.99 -3.10 -24.24
C ARG A 91 16.18 -4.17 -23.15
N LYS A 92 15.63 -5.37 -23.34
CA LYS A 92 15.84 -6.50 -22.41
C LYS A 92 17.26 -7.04 -22.50
N GLU A 93 17.86 -7.05 -23.69
CA GLU A 93 19.26 -7.43 -23.88
C GLU A 93 20.21 -6.43 -23.24
N ARG A 94 19.95 -5.12 -23.40
CA ARG A 94 20.68 -4.06 -22.71
C ARG A 94 20.69 -4.25 -21.20
N ASP A 95 19.54 -4.59 -20.60
CA ASP A 95 19.47 -4.86 -19.17
C ASP A 95 20.36 -6.04 -18.76
N LYS A 96 20.47 -7.10 -19.58
CA LYS A 96 21.39 -8.22 -19.32
C LYS A 96 22.86 -7.80 -19.38
N TYR A 97 23.24 -7.05 -20.43
CA TYR A 97 24.60 -6.53 -20.56
C TYR A 97 24.96 -5.57 -19.43
N LEU A 98 23.99 -4.79 -18.94
CA LEU A 98 24.18 -3.94 -17.77
C LEU A 98 24.50 -4.77 -16.53
N GLU A 99 23.79 -5.88 -16.27
CA GLU A 99 24.11 -6.77 -15.15
C GLU A 99 25.51 -7.38 -15.26
N GLU A 100 25.94 -7.78 -16.46
CA GLU A 100 27.28 -8.33 -16.69
C GLU A 100 28.39 -7.33 -16.33
N VAL A 101 28.30 -6.08 -16.80
CA VAL A 101 29.31 -5.06 -16.49
C VAL A 101 29.26 -4.61 -15.03
N LEU A 102 28.09 -4.60 -14.40
CA LEU A 102 27.99 -4.30 -12.98
C LEU A 102 28.65 -5.38 -12.11
N LEU A 103 28.54 -6.66 -12.49
CA LEU A 103 29.23 -7.75 -11.80
C LEU A 103 30.76 -7.67 -11.95
N ASP A 104 31.26 -7.27 -13.12
CA ASP A 104 32.69 -7.04 -13.36
C ASP A 104 33.24 -5.91 -12.46
N ILE A 105 32.50 -4.80 -12.36
CA ILE A 105 32.90 -3.62 -11.57
C ILE A 105 32.70 -3.83 -10.06
N LEU A 106 31.85 -4.79 -9.65
CA LEU A 106 31.39 -4.95 -8.27
C LEU A 106 32.51 -4.91 -7.21
N PRO A 107 33.62 -5.68 -7.34
CA PRO A 107 34.65 -5.69 -6.30
C PRO A 107 35.36 -4.35 -6.14
N GLU A 108 35.58 -3.64 -7.25
CA GLU A 108 36.18 -2.30 -7.24
C GLU A 108 35.23 -1.27 -6.64
N ALA A 109 33.95 -1.29 -7.05
CA ALA A 109 32.93 -0.36 -6.55
C ALA A 109 32.69 -0.53 -5.05
N PHE A 110 32.62 -1.77 -4.55
CA PHE A 110 32.44 -2.03 -3.13
C PHE A 110 33.67 -1.57 -2.32
N ALA A 111 34.87 -1.71 -2.88
CA ALA A 111 36.09 -1.20 -2.26
C ALA A 111 36.09 0.34 -2.17
N VAL A 112 35.58 1.05 -3.17
CA VAL A 112 35.44 2.52 -3.15
C VAL A 112 34.51 2.96 -2.00
N VAL A 113 33.35 2.32 -1.84
CA VAL A 113 32.42 2.64 -0.74
C VAL A 113 33.02 2.32 0.63
N LYS A 114 33.70 1.17 0.75
CA LYS A 114 34.37 0.75 2.00
C LYS A 114 35.52 1.72 2.37
N GLU A 115 36.33 2.13 1.41
CA GLU A 115 37.41 3.09 1.62
C GLU A 115 36.89 4.50 1.95
N THR A 116 35.82 4.94 1.29
CA THR A 116 35.15 6.21 1.61
C THR A 116 34.64 6.18 3.05
N SER A 117 33.98 5.09 3.45
CA SER A 117 33.47 4.91 4.81
C SER A 117 34.59 4.97 5.86
N ARG A 118 35.77 4.38 5.57
CA ARG A 118 36.96 4.48 6.41
C ARG A 118 37.48 5.90 6.53
N ARG A 119 37.60 6.64 5.42
CA ARG A 119 38.10 8.02 5.43
C ARG A 119 37.22 8.93 6.28
N PHE A 120 35.90 8.82 6.17
CA PHE A 120 34.97 9.57 7.02
C PHE A 120 35.05 9.13 8.50
N ALA A 121 35.30 7.84 8.77
CA ALA A 121 35.42 7.34 10.14
C ALA A 121 36.70 7.82 10.85
N GLU A 122 37.81 7.96 10.10
CA GLU A 122 39.11 8.32 10.65
C GLU A 122 39.39 9.84 10.65
N ASN A 123 38.73 10.61 9.79
CA ASN A 123 39.01 12.04 9.60
C ASN A 123 37.78 12.89 9.92
N ALA A 124 37.96 13.96 10.71
CA ALA A 124 36.88 14.90 11.00
C ALA A 124 36.48 15.74 9.78
N GLU A 125 37.46 16.08 8.94
CA GLU A 125 37.28 16.80 7.68
C GLU A 125 38.07 16.13 6.56
N ILE A 126 37.48 16.11 5.36
CA ILE A 126 38.05 15.58 4.13
C ILE A 126 38.07 16.72 3.11
N VAL A 127 39.24 17.00 2.55
CA VAL A 127 39.43 18.09 1.57
C VAL A 127 39.60 17.50 0.18
N VAL A 128 38.89 18.09 -0.79
CA VAL A 128 38.86 17.72 -2.21
C VAL A 128 38.79 18.97 -3.08
N THR A 129 39.08 18.81 -4.36
CA THR A 129 38.89 19.87 -5.36
C THR A 129 37.39 20.10 -5.59
N ALA A 130 36.94 21.35 -5.54
CA ALA A 130 35.51 21.69 -5.64
C ALA A 130 34.98 21.46 -7.06
N THR A 131 34.07 20.50 -7.20
CA THR A 131 33.29 20.23 -8.41
C THR A 131 32.02 21.09 -8.45
N GLU A 132 31.34 21.14 -9.60
CA GLU A 132 30.03 21.81 -9.69
C GLU A 132 28.99 21.12 -8.79
N HIS A 133 29.07 19.80 -8.65
CA HIS A 133 28.25 19.03 -7.72
C HIS A 133 28.43 19.51 -6.26
N ASP A 134 29.68 19.70 -5.83
CA ASP A 134 29.99 20.21 -4.48
C ASP A 134 29.41 21.62 -4.26
N ARG A 135 29.51 22.50 -5.27
CA ARG A 135 28.98 23.87 -5.21
C ARG A 135 27.46 23.87 -5.09
N GLN A 136 26.76 23.02 -5.85
CA GLN A 136 25.31 22.90 -5.79
C GLN A 136 24.83 22.35 -4.44
N LEU A 137 25.56 21.40 -3.85
CA LEU A 137 25.26 20.90 -2.52
C LEU A 137 25.50 21.98 -1.46
N ALA A 138 26.62 22.69 -1.50
CA ALA A 138 26.94 23.74 -0.54
C ALA A 138 26.01 24.97 -0.63
N ALA A 139 25.35 25.18 -1.78
CA ALA A 139 24.34 26.22 -1.94
C ALA A 139 23.01 25.91 -1.21
N ARG A 140 22.80 24.66 -0.80
CA ARG A 140 21.59 24.22 -0.09
C ARG A 140 21.76 24.38 1.42
N PRO A 141 20.96 25.23 2.09
CA PRO A 141 21.13 25.51 3.53
C PRO A 141 21.04 24.27 4.43
N GLU A 142 20.30 23.25 4.03
CA GLU A 142 20.12 21.99 4.75
C GLU A 142 21.36 21.07 4.72
N LYS A 143 22.29 21.27 3.77
CA LYS A 143 23.46 20.42 3.53
C LYS A 143 24.69 20.91 4.32
N THR A 144 24.62 20.76 5.64
CA THR A 144 25.62 21.33 6.59
C THR A 144 27.01 20.66 6.60
N TYR A 145 27.18 19.55 5.88
CA TYR A 145 28.41 18.74 5.84
C TYR A 145 29.38 19.12 4.73
N VAL A 146 29.01 19.98 3.79
CA VAL A 146 29.90 20.45 2.72
C VAL A 146 29.99 21.98 2.73
N ARG A 147 31.21 22.51 2.64
CA ARG A 147 31.46 23.94 2.47
C ARG A 147 32.50 24.18 1.39
N ILE A 148 32.39 25.30 0.69
CA ILE A 148 33.33 25.71 -0.36
C ILE A 148 34.26 26.79 0.19
N GLU A 149 35.57 26.57 0.06
CA GLU A 149 36.62 27.53 0.40
C GLU A 149 37.56 27.71 -0.80
N GLY A 150 37.29 28.74 -1.60
CA GLY A 150 38.02 29.00 -2.84
C GLY A 150 37.72 27.92 -3.90
N ASP A 151 38.76 27.20 -4.29
CA ASP A 151 38.72 26.06 -5.23
C ASP A 151 38.58 24.69 -4.53
N ARG A 152 38.46 24.68 -3.20
CA ARG A 152 38.37 23.44 -2.40
C ARG A 152 36.97 23.25 -1.83
N ALA A 153 36.53 22.00 -1.75
CA ALA A 153 35.37 21.59 -0.98
C ALA A 153 35.84 20.84 0.27
N ILE A 154 35.29 21.22 1.43
CA ILE A 154 35.59 20.60 2.72
C ILE A 154 34.35 19.84 3.18
N TRP A 155 34.50 18.53 3.31
CA TRP A 155 33.49 17.58 3.74
C TRP A 155 33.69 17.21 5.20
N LYS A 156 32.64 17.30 6.02
CA LYS A 156 32.68 16.94 7.44
C LYS A 156 32.20 15.50 7.64
N ASN A 157 32.76 14.82 8.63
CA ASN A 157 32.24 13.51 9.05
C ASN A 157 31.05 13.56 10.02
N ARG A 158 30.53 14.77 10.30
CA ARG A 158 29.41 14.99 11.20
C ARG A 158 28.32 15.83 10.53
N TRP A 159 27.07 15.41 10.66
CA TRP A 159 25.89 16.11 10.15
C TRP A 159 24.64 15.78 10.95
N VAL A 160 23.58 16.54 10.72
CA VAL A 160 22.25 16.27 11.26
C VAL A 160 21.51 15.29 10.35
N ALA A 161 20.97 14.21 10.91
CA ALA A 161 20.04 13.32 10.23
C ALA A 161 18.86 13.00 11.14
N ALA A 162 17.64 13.16 10.62
CA ALA A 162 16.38 13.02 11.37
C ALA A 162 16.33 13.83 12.69
N GLY A 163 16.99 14.99 12.72
CA GLY A 163 17.07 15.89 13.88
C GLY A 163 18.16 15.56 14.90
N GLY A 164 18.89 14.46 14.74
CA GLY A 164 20.03 14.09 15.60
C GLY A 164 21.38 14.37 14.95
N ASP A 165 22.37 14.78 15.75
CA ASP A 165 23.77 14.89 15.32
C ASP A 165 24.39 13.50 15.17
N ILE A 166 24.81 13.14 13.96
CA ILE A 166 25.49 11.89 13.65
C ILE A 166 26.95 12.18 13.31
N VAL A 167 27.85 11.41 13.90
CA VAL A 167 29.25 11.30 13.48
C VAL A 167 29.43 9.96 12.78
N TRP A 168 29.95 9.98 11.56
CA TRP A 168 30.27 8.75 10.84
C TRP A 168 31.48 8.06 11.47
N ASN A 169 31.32 6.80 11.87
CA ASN A 169 32.37 6.03 12.53
C ASN A 169 32.34 4.54 12.15
N MET A 170 31.87 4.22 10.94
CA MET A 170 31.64 2.84 10.51
C MET A 170 32.46 2.50 9.28
N VAL A 171 32.88 1.23 9.21
CA VAL A 171 33.57 0.62 8.06
C VAL A 171 32.95 -0.76 7.84
N HIS A 172 32.75 -1.15 6.58
CA HIS A 172 32.08 -2.40 6.26
C HIS A 172 32.87 -3.64 6.70
N TYR A 173 32.21 -4.56 7.39
CA TYR A 173 32.70 -5.91 7.68
C TYR A 173 32.58 -6.83 6.47
N ASP A 174 33.32 -7.94 6.46
CA ASP A 174 33.25 -8.93 5.36
C ASP A 174 31.84 -9.53 5.23
N VAL A 175 31.15 -9.81 6.34
CA VAL A 175 29.75 -10.27 6.30
C VAL A 175 28.79 -9.25 5.67
N GLN A 176 29.12 -7.95 5.76
CA GLN A 176 28.35 -6.88 5.14
C GLN A 176 28.65 -6.78 3.63
N LEU A 177 29.87 -7.07 3.21
CA LEU A 177 30.23 -7.20 1.78
C LEU A 177 29.44 -8.34 1.13
N ILE A 178 29.37 -9.50 1.79
CA ILE A 178 28.55 -10.64 1.34
C ILE A 178 27.07 -10.23 1.26
N GLY A 179 26.54 -9.57 2.29
CA GLY A 179 25.18 -9.04 2.27
C GLY A 179 24.91 -8.13 1.07
N GLY A 180 25.85 -7.23 0.75
CA GLY A 180 25.75 -6.34 -0.41
C GLY A 180 25.77 -7.09 -1.75
N MET A 181 26.60 -8.15 -1.87
CA MET A 181 26.66 -9.01 -3.06
C MET A 181 25.34 -9.77 -3.25
N VAL A 182 24.80 -10.36 -2.18
CA VAL A 182 23.49 -11.03 -2.19
C VAL A 182 22.38 -10.08 -2.65
N LEU A 183 22.37 -8.85 -2.14
CA LEU A 183 21.40 -7.85 -2.58
C LEU A 183 21.57 -7.50 -4.07
N HIS A 184 22.81 -7.33 -4.55
CA HIS A 184 23.07 -7.02 -5.95
C HIS A 184 22.59 -8.13 -6.90
N GLU A 185 22.68 -9.41 -6.50
CA GLU A 185 22.18 -10.55 -7.27
C GLU A 185 20.64 -10.68 -7.31
N GLY A 186 19.89 -9.77 -6.66
CA GLY A 186 18.44 -9.85 -6.61
C GLY A 186 17.91 -10.91 -5.64
N LYS A 187 18.57 -11.07 -4.49
CA LYS A 187 18.20 -12.05 -3.44
C LYS A 187 17.88 -11.36 -2.13
N ILE A 188 17.43 -12.15 -1.15
CA ILE A 188 17.21 -11.69 0.22
C ILE A 188 18.43 -11.99 1.08
N ALA A 189 19.02 -10.94 1.64
CA ALA A 189 20.07 -11.04 2.66
C ALA A 189 19.44 -11.12 4.06
N GLU A 190 19.41 -12.32 4.65
CA GLU A 190 19.03 -12.47 6.05
C GLU A 190 20.23 -12.14 6.95
N MET A 191 20.18 -10.97 7.57
CA MET A 191 21.21 -10.46 8.48
C MET A 191 20.58 -10.12 9.83
N ALA A 192 21.12 -10.70 10.90
CA ALA A 192 20.62 -10.46 12.25
C ALA A 192 20.54 -8.95 12.59
N THR A 193 19.59 -8.59 13.46
CA THR A 193 19.42 -7.19 13.88
C THR A 193 20.69 -6.68 14.57
N GLY A 194 21.19 -5.52 14.15
CA GLY A 194 22.47 -4.98 14.64
C GLY A 194 23.70 -5.33 13.80
N GLU A 195 23.56 -6.10 12.71
CA GLU A 195 24.65 -6.34 11.74
C GLU A 195 24.83 -5.17 10.74
N GLY A 196 24.06 -4.09 10.85
CA GLY A 196 24.21 -2.90 9.99
C GLY A 196 23.51 -2.98 8.63
N LYS A 197 22.26 -3.48 8.59
CA LYS A 197 21.43 -3.62 7.37
C LYS A 197 21.42 -2.36 6.48
N THR A 198 21.09 -1.20 7.03
CA THR A 198 21.09 0.06 6.27
C THR A 198 22.48 0.40 5.69
N LEU A 199 23.56 0.11 6.41
CA LEU A 199 24.93 0.30 5.91
C LEU A 199 25.25 -0.67 4.76
N VAL A 200 24.77 -1.91 4.83
CA VAL A 200 24.92 -2.90 3.76
C VAL A 200 24.25 -2.43 2.46
N ALA A 201 23.08 -1.79 2.55
CA ALA A 201 22.36 -1.25 1.41
C ALA A 201 23.19 -0.26 0.57
N THR A 202 24.17 0.42 1.18
CA THR A 202 25.03 1.40 0.48
C THR A 202 25.87 0.81 -0.62
N LEU A 203 26.30 -0.45 -0.48
CA LEU A 203 27.16 -1.12 -1.46
C LEU A 203 26.40 -1.37 -2.78
N PRO A 204 25.28 -2.13 -2.80
CA PRO A 204 24.53 -2.37 -4.04
C PRO A 204 23.81 -1.11 -4.53
N ALA A 205 23.40 -0.19 -3.66
CA ALA A 205 22.78 1.07 -4.10
C ALA A 205 23.77 1.97 -4.85
N TYR A 206 25.03 2.07 -4.38
CA TYR A 206 26.09 2.76 -5.11
C TYR A 206 26.33 2.09 -6.46
N LEU A 207 26.61 0.78 -6.47
CA LEU A 207 26.93 0.03 -7.69
C LEU A 207 25.83 0.17 -8.76
N ASN A 208 24.58 -0.08 -8.40
CA ASN A 208 23.47 0.01 -9.34
C ASN A 208 23.10 1.47 -9.66
N GLY A 209 23.37 2.42 -8.77
CA GLY A 209 23.21 3.86 -9.03
C GLY A 209 24.17 4.39 -10.11
N LEU A 210 25.30 3.70 -10.35
CA LEU A 210 26.23 4.07 -11.43
C LEU A 210 25.60 3.95 -12.83
N SER A 211 24.56 3.13 -13.01
CA SER A 211 23.89 2.96 -14.31
C SER A 211 23.05 4.18 -14.72
N GLY A 212 22.63 5.02 -13.77
CA GLY A 212 21.69 6.12 -14.00
C GLY A 212 20.23 5.69 -14.21
N GLU A 213 19.94 4.39 -14.24
CA GLU A 213 18.59 3.84 -14.40
C GLU A 213 17.76 3.97 -13.11
N GLY A 214 18.44 4.07 -11.97
CA GLY A 214 17.83 4.33 -10.67
C GLY A 214 17.73 3.19 -9.70
N VAL A 215 17.86 3.53 -8.42
CA VAL A 215 17.67 2.60 -7.31
C VAL A 215 16.60 3.11 -6.36
N HIS A 216 15.57 2.31 -6.12
CA HIS A 216 14.57 2.59 -5.10
C HIS A 216 14.92 1.84 -3.80
N VAL A 217 15.23 2.58 -2.74
CA VAL A 217 15.44 2.02 -1.40
C VAL A 217 14.14 2.17 -0.61
N VAL A 218 13.48 1.05 -0.38
CA VAL A 218 12.15 1.01 0.23
C VAL A 218 12.25 0.71 1.70
N THR A 219 11.61 1.53 2.53
CA THR A 219 11.52 1.32 3.98
C THR A 219 10.06 1.18 4.44
N VAL A 220 9.88 0.84 5.71
CA VAL A 220 8.56 0.57 6.32
C VAL A 220 7.82 1.85 6.74
N ASN A 221 8.50 2.99 6.86
CA ASN A 221 7.86 4.27 7.19
C ASN A 221 8.69 5.48 6.74
N ASP A 222 8.02 6.64 6.68
CA ASP A 222 8.58 7.89 6.20
C ASP A 222 9.76 8.37 7.06
N TYR A 223 9.69 8.19 8.38
CA TYR A 223 10.79 8.52 9.29
C TYR A 223 12.07 7.76 8.94
N LEU A 224 11.99 6.43 8.76
CA LEU A 224 13.13 5.60 8.39
C LEU A 224 13.64 5.95 7.00
N ALA A 225 12.75 6.18 6.03
CA ALA A 225 13.14 6.62 4.68
C ALA A 225 13.96 7.92 4.73
N ARG A 226 13.47 8.94 5.44
CA ARG A 226 14.14 10.23 5.58
C ARG A 226 15.44 10.12 6.38
N ARG A 227 15.41 9.42 7.53
CA ARG A 227 16.58 9.20 8.39
C ARG A 227 17.70 8.52 7.61
N ASP A 228 17.40 7.42 6.93
CA ASP A 228 18.41 6.61 6.25
C ASP A 228 18.98 7.38 5.05
N GLN A 229 18.12 8.08 4.30
CA GLN A 229 18.56 8.97 3.24
C GLN A 229 19.51 10.06 3.75
N GLU A 230 19.16 10.74 4.84
CA GLU A 230 19.99 11.81 5.44
C GLU A 230 21.26 11.26 6.10
N TRP A 231 21.21 10.02 6.59
CA TRP A 231 22.32 9.39 7.26
C TRP A 231 23.39 8.90 6.26
N VAL A 232 23.02 8.15 5.22
CA VAL A 232 24.00 7.62 4.25
C VAL A 232 24.20 8.55 3.05
N GLY A 233 23.32 9.54 2.86
CA GLY A 233 23.34 10.49 1.75
C GLY A 233 24.71 11.14 1.50
N PRO A 234 25.40 11.67 2.52
CA PRO A 234 26.71 12.30 2.33
C PRO A 234 27.78 11.38 1.75
N ILE A 235 27.68 10.07 1.98
CA ILE A 235 28.62 9.09 1.38
C ILE A 235 28.39 8.97 -0.13
N TYR A 236 27.13 8.90 -0.58
CA TYR A 236 26.80 8.88 -2.01
C TYR A 236 27.15 10.18 -2.71
N GLU A 237 26.83 11.31 -2.08
CA GLU A 237 27.08 12.65 -2.63
C GLU A 237 28.59 12.95 -2.69
N PHE A 238 29.36 12.54 -1.67
CA PHE A 238 30.82 12.58 -1.77
C PHE A 238 31.28 11.78 -2.99
N LEU A 239 30.70 10.62 -3.25
CA LEU A 239 30.99 9.79 -4.43
C LEU A 239 30.31 10.26 -5.72
N LEU A 240 29.82 11.50 -5.80
CA LEU A 240 29.22 12.14 -7.00
C LEU A 240 27.90 11.52 -7.49
N LEU A 241 27.19 10.81 -6.60
CA LEU A 241 25.82 10.36 -6.85
C LEU A 241 24.80 11.35 -6.28
N THR A 242 23.63 11.39 -6.88
CA THR A 242 22.48 12.15 -6.40
C THR A 242 21.54 11.24 -5.62
N VAL A 243 21.02 11.75 -4.50
CA VAL A 243 20.14 10.98 -3.60
C VAL A 243 19.09 11.87 -2.94
N ASP A 244 17.84 11.39 -2.89
CA ASP A 244 16.75 12.10 -2.22
C ASP A 244 15.66 11.15 -1.70
N CYS A 245 14.67 11.68 -0.98
CA CYS A 245 13.56 10.94 -0.39
C CYS A 245 12.20 11.52 -0.83
N ILE A 246 11.36 10.69 -1.47
CA ILE A 246 10.06 11.13 -2.00
C ILE A 246 9.06 11.51 -0.91
N ASP A 247 9.17 10.91 0.28
CA ASP A 247 8.29 11.20 1.41
C ASP A 247 8.44 12.65 1.90
N LYS A 248 9.47 13.39 1.48
CA LYS A 248 9.64 14.83 1.80
C LYS A 248 8.69 15.74 1.02
N TYR A 249 8.14 15.26 -0.10
CA TYR A 249 7.49 16.09 -1.10
C TYR A 249 6.03 15.69 -1.34
N ARG A 250 5.23 16.64 -1.82
CA ARG A 250 3.83 16.35 -2.20
C ARG A 250 3.81 15.55 -3.51
N PRO A 251 2.81 14.67 -3.71
CA PRO A 251 2.57 14.01 -5.01
C PRO A 251 2.58 15.01 -6.18
N HIS A 252 3.18 14.63 -7.32
CA HIS A 252 3.32 15.45 -8.54
C HIS A 252 3.96 16.84 -8.39
N SER A 253 4.63 17.11 -7.26
CA SER A 253 5.41 18.34 -7.13
C SER A 253 6.70 18.27 -7.97
N PRO A 254 7.22 19.40 -8.47
CA PRO A 254 8.50 19.44 -9.20
C PRO A 254 9.65 18.79 -8.41
N GLU A 255 9.63 18.96 -7.08
CA GLU A 255 10.61 18.37 -6.18
C GLU A 255 10.50 16.84 -6.14
N ARG A 256 9.28 16.29 -6.15
CA ARG A 256 9.06 14.82 -6.20
C ARG A 256 9.53 14.22 -7.53
N ILE A 257 9.29 14.91 -8.65
CA ILE A 257 9.82 14.51 -9.96
C ILE A 257 11.35 14.51 -9.92
N GLN A 258 11.96 15.54 -9.34
CA GLN A 258 13.42 15.61 -9.21
C GLN A 258 13.99 14.52 -8.29
N ALA A 259 13.28 14.16 -7.21
CA ALA A 259 13.68 13.08 -6.31
C ALA A 259 13.72 11.70 -7.00
N TYR A 260 12.78 11.42 -7.92
CA TYR A 260 12.81 10.22 -8.75
C TYR A 260 13.91 10.23 -9.82
N ARG A 261 14.40 11.41 -10.22
CA ARG A 261 15.52 11.57 -11.16
C ARG A 261 16.89 11.38 -10.52
N CYS A 262 16.98 11.35 -9.19
CA CYS A 262 18.24 11.04 -8.50
C CYS A 262 18.75 9.64 -8.86
N ASP A 263 20.04 9.37 -8.69
CA ASP A 263 20.60 8.02 -8.88
C ASP A 263 19.98 7.04 -7.89
N ILE A 264 19.72 7.50 -6.65
CA ILE A 264 19.13 6.73 -5.56
C ILE A 264 17.93 7.50 -4.97
N THR A 265 16.80 6.81 -4.81
CA THR A 265 15.57 7.39 -4.28
C THR A 265 15.09 6.57 -3.09
N PHE A 266 14.98 7.19 -1.92
CA PHE A 266 14.40 6.59 -0.72
C PHE A 266 12.90 6.85 -0.64
N GLY A 267 12.14 5.88 -0.13
CA GLY A 267 10.73 6.09 0.14
C GLY A 267 10.04 4.92 0.81
N THR A 268 8.77 5.10 1.15
CA THR A 268 7.92 4.02 1.66
C THR A 268 7.29 3.20 0.53
N ASN A 269 7.00 1.92 0.79
CA ASN A 269 6.32 1.05 -0.19
C ASN A 269 4.99 1.66 -0.68
N ALA A 270 4.28 2.33 0.21
CA ALA A 270 2.99 2.94 -0.07
C ALA A 270 3.15 4.11 -1.02
N GLU A 271 4.09 5.02 -0.77
CA GLU A 271 4.31 6.17 -1.64
C GLU A 271 4.79 5.75 -3.04
N PHE A 272 5.68 4.75 -3.15
CA PHE A 272 6.08 4.19 -4.44
C PHE A 272 4.90 3.56 -5.20
N GLY A 273 4.09 2.72 -4.54
CA GLY A 273 2.95 2.08 -5.19
C GLY A 273 1.83 3.07 -5.56
N PHE A 274 1.56 4.08 -4.72
CA PHE A 274 0.57 5.10 -5.02
C PHE A 274 1.02 6.05 -6.14
N ASP A 275 2.30 6.40 -6.21
CA ASP A 275 2.81 7.17 -7.35
C ASP A 275 2.68 6.38 -8.65
N TYR A 276 2.92 5.07 -8.65
CA TYR A 276 2.66 4.23 -9.81
C TYR A 276 1.18 4.27 -10.21
N LEU A 277 0.26 4.12 -9.27
CA LEU A 277 -1.17 4.21 -9.57
C LEU A 277 -1.55 5.60 -10.11
N ARG A 278 -1.00 6.68 -9.55
CA ARG A 278 -1.25 8.06 -10.01
C ARG A 278 -0.65 8.34 -11.39
N ASP A 279 0.57 7.87 -11.66
CA ASP A 279 1.22 8.00 -12.97
C ASP A 279 0.42 7.30 -14.08
N ASN A 280 -0.30 6.22 -13.75
CA ASN A 280 -1.21 5.57 -14.69
C ASN A 280 -2.59 6.26 -14.79
N MET A 281 -2.79 7.40 -14.15
CA MET A 281 -4.01 8.22 -14.22
C MET A 281 -3.75 9.65 -14.76
N VAL A 282 -2.50 10.02 -15.01
CA VAL A 282 -2.16 11.36 -15.54
C VAL A 282 -2.68 11.54 -16.95
N ILE A 283 -2.95 12.80 -17.31
CA ILE A 283 -3.44 13.17 -18.66
C ILE A 283 -2.33 13.75 -19.54
N SER A 284 -1.18 14.07 -18.95
CA SER A 284 -0.03 14.60 -19.67
C SER A 284 1.27 13.95 -19.21
N ALA A 285 2.20 13.76 -20.14
CA ALA A 285 3.44 13.03 -19.91
C ALA A 285 4.41 13.74 -18.95
N ASP A 286 4.32 15.06 -18.82
CA ASP A 286 5.11 15.88 -17.89
C ASP A 286 4.65 15.75 -16.42
N GLU A 287 3.46 15.19 -16.18
CA GLU A 287 2.96 14.94 -14.83
C GLU A 287 3.48 13.62 -14.24
N ILE A 288 4.05 12.73 -15.07
CA ILE A 288 4.63 11.45 -14.61
C ILE A 288 5.80 11.74 -13.68
N VAL A 289 5.77 11.14 -12.49
CA VAL A 289 6.84 11.30 -11.50
C VAL A 289 7.87 10.18 -11.55
N GLN A 290 7.45 8.94 -11.80
CA GLN A 290 8.33 7.78 -11.80
C GLN A 290 9.05 7.57 -13.14
N ARG A 291 10.18 6.87 -13.06
CA ARG A 291 10.90 6.33 -14.23
C ARG A 291 10.71 4.82 -14.30
N LYS A 292 11.49 4.15 -15.17
CA LYS A 292 11.53 2.69 -15.25
C LYS A 292 11.77 2.07 -13.87
N HIS A 293 10.98 1.06 -13.51
CA HIS A 293 11.20 0.24 -12.31
C HIS A 293 12.44 -0.65 -12.53
N HIS A 294 13.62 -0.10 -12.27
CA HIS A 294 14.88 -0.78 -12.56
C HIS A 294 15.33 -1.67 -11.40
N TYR A 295 15.76 -1.08 -10.27
CA TYR A 295 16.22 -1.83 -9.11
C TYR A 295 15.53 -1.36 -7.82
N ALA A 296 14.98 -2.30 -7.05
CA ALA A 296 14.45 -2.03 -5.72
C ALA A 296 15.18 -2.85 -4.65
N ILE A 297 15.57 -2.18 -3.57
CA ILE A 297 16.07 -2.79 -2.34
C ILE A 297 15.03 -2.55 -1.25
N VAL A 298 14.40 -3.63 -0.78
CA VAL A 298 13.39 -3.55 0.27
C VAL A 298 14.03 -3.83 1.63
N ASP A 299 14.16 -2.80 2.46
CA ASP A 299 14.51 -2.99 3.87
C ASP A 299 13.33 -3.58 4.63
N GLU A 300 13.63 -4.47 5.57
CA GLU A 300 12.65 -5.21 6.34
C GLU A 300 11.63 -5.92 5.42
N VAL A 301 12.15 -6.63 4.41
CA VAL A 301 11.41 -7.25 3.30
C VAL A 301 10.28 -8.17 3.74
N ASP A 302 10.42 -8.81 4.89
CA ASP A 302 9.39 -9.65 5.49
C ASP A 302 8.16 -8.85 5.92
N SER A 303 8.32 -7.62 6.40
CA SER A 303 7.13 -6.81 6.69
C SER A 303 6.53 -6.19 5.45
N VAL A 304 7.34 -5.75 4.49
CA VAL A 304 6.79 -5.10 3.30
C VAL A 304 6.12 -6.11 2.37
N LEU A 305 6.78 -7.24 2.09
CA LEU A 305 6.30 -8.22 1.10
C LEU A 305 5.45 -9.35 1.68
N ILE A 306 5.36 -9.50 3.01
CA ILE A 306 4.51 -10.52 3.66
C ILE A 306 3.43 -9.85 4.52
N ASP A 307 3.81 -9.02 5.49
CA ASP A 307 2.87 -8.43 6.45
C ASP A 307 1.94 -7.39 5.82
N GLU A 308 2.51 -6.43 5.09
CA GLU A 308 1.74 -5.34 4.46
C GLU A 308 1.09 -5.78 3.15
N ALA A 309 1.58 -6.87 2.54
CA ALA A 309 1.07 -7.46 1.31
C ALA A 309 -0.31 -8.14 1.46
N ARG A 310 -0.92 -8.05 2.66
CA ARG A 310 -2.28 -8.53 2.95
C ARG A 310 -3.38 -7.64 2.36
N THR A 311 -3.08 -6.36 2.10
CA THR A 311 -4.05 -5.39 1.58
C THR A 311 -3.52 -4.74 0.30
N PRO A 312 -4.31 -4.68 -0.78
CA PRO A 312 -3.89 -3.96 -1.99
C PRO A 312 -3.85 -2.45 -1.75
N LEU A 313 -3.11 -1.74 -2.58
CA LEU A 313 -3.15 -0.29 -2.69
C LEU A 313 -4.30 0.09 -3.61
N ILE A 314 -5.20 0.96 -3.13
CA ILE A 314 -6.42 1.35 -3.85
C ILE A 314 -6.52 2.88 -3.88
N ILE A 315 -6.71 3.45 -5.07
CA ILE A 315 -7.18 4.81 -5.27
C ILE A 315 -8.68 4.72 -5.55
N SER A 316 -9.48 5.36 -4.71
CA SER A 316 -10.93 5.46 -4.89
C SER A 316 -11.36 6.91 -4.96
N GLY A 317 -12.38 7.20 -5.76
CA GLY A 317 -12.99 8.52 -5.85
C GLY A 317 -14.49 8.48 -5.59
N PRO A 318 -15.09 9.61 -5.19
CA PRO A 318 -16.52 9.67 -4.91
C PRO A 318 -17.34 9.37 -6.17
N VAL A 319 -18.39 8.57 -6.00
CA VAL A 319 -19.43 8.40 -7.02
C VAL A 319 -20.35 9.62 -6.96
N THR A 320 -20.80 10.11 -8.12
CA THR A 320 -21.78 11.20 -8.16
C THR A 320 -23.04 10.80 -7.40
N ARG A 321 -23.42 11.62 -6.41
CA ARG A 321 -24.55 11.44 -5.47
C ARG A 321 -25.68 10.55 -6.02
N GLY A 322 -25.81 9.36 -5.44
CA GLY A 322 -26.97 8.48 -5.57
C GLY A 322 -27.65 8.27 -4.21
N ALA A 323 -28.83 7.65 -4.21
CA ALA A 323 -29.66 7.41 -3.02
C ALA A 323 -29.07 6.39 -2.00
N GLU A 324 -27.85 5.93 -2.22
CA GLU A 324 -27.22 4.78 -1.54
C GLU A 324 -26.58 5.17 -0.20
N ASP A 325 -26.07 6.40 -0.05
CA ASP A 325 -25.43 6.90 1.19
C ASP A 325 -26.38 6.90 2.41
N GLN A 326 -27.69 6.95 2.14
CA GLN A 326 -28.74 7.02 3.16
C GLN A 326 -28.96 5.67 3.86
N GLU A 327 -28.73 4.54 3.17
CA GLU A 327 -29.14 3.22 3.67
C GLU A 327 -28.36 2.79 4.92
N TYR A 328 -27.05 3.06 5.00
CA TYR A 328 -26.25 2.75 6.19
C TYR A 328 -26.72 3.50 7.43
N VAL A 329 -27.10 4.77 7.26
CA VAL A 329 -27.61 5.60 8.36
C VAL A 329 -28.98 5.13 8.81
N ASP A 330 -29.86 4.81 7.85
CA ASP A 330 -31.24 4.41 8.11
C ASP A 330 -31.33 3.00 8.74
N LEU A 331 -30.46 2.07 8.33
CA LEU A 331 -30.48 0.67 8.80
C LEU A 331 -29.67 0.44 10.09
N ASN A 332 -28.70 1.30 10.40
CA ASN A 332 -27.85 1.16 11.59
C ASN A 332 -28.63 0.99 12.91
N PRO A 333 -29.70 1.76 13.22
CA PRO A 333 -30.49 1.55 14.43
C PRO A 333 -31.10 0.15 14.53
N THR A 334 -31.55 -0.41 13.41
CA THR A 334 -32.18 -1.74 13.35
C THR A 334 -31.13 -2.84 13.54
N VAL A 335 -29.98 -2.73 12.87
CA VAL A 335 -28.87 -3.69 13.02
C VAL A 335 -28.28 -3.66 14.43
N LYS A 336 -28.17 -2.47 15.04
CA LYS A 336 -27.72 -2.33 16.42
C LYS A 336 -28.63 -3.09 17.40
N ARG A 337 -29.96 -3.00 17.23
CA ARG A 337 -30.92 -3.75 18.06
C ARG A 337 -30.80 -5.26 17.85
N LEU A 338 -30.61 -5.70 16.62
CA LEU A 338 -30.37 -7.12 16.30
C LEU A 338 -29.12 -7.64 17.03
N TYR A 339 -28.03 -6.85 17.03
CA TYR A 339 -26.80 -7.18 17.75
C TYR A 339 -27.01 -7.22 19.29
N GLU A 340 -27.70 -6.22 19.86
CA GLU A 340 -28.02 -6.18 21.29
C GLU A 340 -28.87 -7.39 21.73
N GLU A 341 -29.81 -7.82 20.90
CA GLU A 341 -30.63 -8.99 21.16
C GLU A 341 -29.82 -10.29 21.06
N GLN A 342 -28.88 -10.39 20.11
CA GLN A 342 -27.93 -11.50 20.06
C GLN A 342 -27.07 -11.58 21.33
N VAL A 343 -26.61 -10.44 21.87
CA VAL A 343 -25.87 -10.38 23.14
C VAL A 343 -26.72 -10.92 24.29
N ARG A 344 -28.02 -10.63 24.30
CA ARG A 344 -28.96 -11.17 25.30
C ARG A 344 -29.08 -12.69 25.19
N LEU A 345 -29.23 -13.22 23.98
CA LEU A 345 -29.30 -14.66 23.72
C LEU A 345 -28.00 -15.38 24.11
N ALA A 346 -26.84 -14.83 23.75
CA ALA A 346 -25.54 -15.39 24.11
C ALA A 346 -25.37 -15.49 25.64
N ASN A 347 -25.81 -14.48 26.38
CA ASN A 347 -25.81 -14.50 27.85
C ASN A 347 -26.74 -15.57 28.42
N GLN A 348 -27.93 -15.73 27.83
CA GLN A 348 -28.89 -16.74 28.26
C GLN A 348 -28.32 -18.15 28.07
N PHE A 349 -27.77 -18.45 26.89
CA PHE A 349 -27.13 -19.74 26.61
C PHE A 349 -25.92 -19.99 27.51
N LEU A 350 -25.08 -18.97 27.75
CA LEU A 350 -23.95 -19.10 28.67
C LEU A 350 -24.39 -19.40 30.12
N SER A 351 -25.45 -18.74 30.60
CA SER A 351 -26.00 -19.00 31.93
C SER A 351 -26.59 -20.41 32.04
N GLU A 352 -27.25 -20.88 30.98
CA GLU A 352 -27.79 -22.24 30.89
C GLU A 352 -26.66 -23.28 30.90
N ALA A 353 -25.63 -23.08 30.08
CA ALA A 353 -24.44 -23.94 30.03
C ALA A 353 -23.77 -24.04 31.41
N ARG A 354 -23.56 -22.91 32.11
CA ARG A 354 -23.00 -22.90 33.47
C ARG A 354 -23.86 -23.70 34.46
N LYS A 355 -25.19 -23.57 34.38
CA LYS A 355 -26.14 -24.30 35.25
C LYS A 355 -26.11 -25.80 34.97
N LEU A 356 -26.13 -26.21 33.70
CA LEU A 356 -26.12 -27.62 33.31
C LEU A 356 -24.77 -28.28 33.63
N PHE A 357 -23.68 -27.55 33.43
CA PHE A 357 -22.34 -28.00 33.77
C PHE A 357 -22.20 -28.23 35.29
N ALA A 358 -22.66 -27.27 36.10
CA ALA A 358 -22.66 -27.39 37.56
C ALA A 358 -23.55 -28.52 38.09
N THR A 359 -24.59 -28.92 37.35
CA THR A 359 -25.46 -30.06 37.70
C THR A 359 -24.96 -31.40 37.14
N GLY A 360 -23.78 -31.44 36.52
CA GLY A 360 -23.14 -32.67 36.03
C GLY A 360 -23.68 -33.19 34.70
N LYS A 361 -24.55 -32.44 34.00
CA LYS A 361 -25.09 -32.80 32.68
C LYS A 361 -24.13 -32.40 31.56
N ILE A 362 -22.99 -33.08 31.48
CA ILE A 362 -21.84 -32.73 30.62
C ILE A 362 -21.84 -33.38 29.23
N GLY A 363 -23.00 -33.77 28.70
CA GLY A 363 -23.10 -34.26 27.32
C GLY A 363 -23.34 -33.14 26.30
N TYR A 364 -23.64 -33.55 25.06
CA TYR A 364 -23.66 -32.70 23.87
C TYR A 364 -25.06 -32.49 23.28
N GLU A 365 -26.06 -33.23 23.77
CA GLU A 365 -27.41 -33.22 23.23
C GLU A 365 -28.29 -32.14 23.88
N GLU A 366 -29.54 -32.04 23.42
CA GLU A 366 -30.49 -31.07 23.94
C GLU A 366 -30.78 -31.29 25.44
N GLY A 367 -30.69 -30.24 26.24
CA GLY A 367 -30.82 -30.31 27.70
C GLY A 367 -29.53 -30.66 28.46
N GLU A 368 -28.40 -30.77 27.75
CA GLU A 368 -27.06 -30.94 28.29
C GLU A 368 -26.20 -29.67 28.10
N ALA A 369 -25.09 -29.57 28.81
CA ALA A 369 -24.28 -28.34 28.87
C ALA A 369 -23.57 -28.00 27.55
N GLY A 370 -23.30 -28.99 26.69
CA GLY A 370 -22.54 -28.81 25.44
C GLY A 370 -23.24 -27.92 24.42
N LEU A 371 -24.51 -28.18 24.10
CA LEU A 371 -25.28 -27.42 23.10
C LEU A 371 -25.41 -25.92 23.42
N PRO A 372 -25.88 -25.48 24.61
CA PRO A 372 -25.94 -24.06 24.95
C PRO A 372 -24.55 -23.44 25.04
N LEU A 373 -23.51 -24.19 25.41
CA LEU A 373 -22.13 -23.71 25.37
C LEU A 373 -21.68 -23.41 23.93
N LEU A 374 -21.97 -24.31 22.99
CA LEU A 374 -21.67 -24.13 21.57
C LEU A 374 -22.47 -22.97 20.96
N ARG A 375 -23.75 -22.82 21.32
CA ARG A 375 -24.58 -21.67 20.91
C ARG A 375 -24.02 -20.35 21.42
N ALA A 376 -23.63 -20.28 22.70
CA ALA A 376 -23.00 -19.09 23.25
C ALA A 376 -21.69 -18.74 22.53
N HIS A 377 -20.90 -19.76 22.18
CA HIS A 377 -19.66 -19.60 21.42
C HIS A 377 -19.87 -19.11 19.99
N ARG A 378 -20.80 -19.71 19.24
CA ARG A 378 -21.12 -19.27 17.87
C ARG A 378 -21.83 -17.91 17.83
N ALA A 379 -22.51 -17.54 18.91
CA ALA A 379 -23.17 -16.26 19.03
C ALA A 379 -22.19 -15.10 19.24
N LEU A 380 -21.29 -15.22 20.23
CA LEU A 380 -20.29 -14.20 20.59
C LEU A 380 -19.00 -14.86 21.11
N PRO A 381 -18.10 -15.31 20.22
CA PRO A 381 -16.91 -16.06 20.62
C PRO A 381 -15.91 -15.23 21.44
N LYS A 382 -15.89 -13.91 21.24
CA LYS A 382 -15.02 -12.96 21.97
C LYS A 382 -15.61 -12.51 23.33
N TYR A 383 -16.74 -13.03 23.75
CA TYR A 383 -17.41 -12.56 24.97
C TYR A 383 -16.61 -12.94 26.24
N ARG A 384 -16.14 -11.94 27.00
CA ARG A 384 -15.26 -12.16 28.18
C ARG A 384 -15.80 -13.19 29.20
N PRO A 385 -17.10 -13.18 29.58
CA PRO A 385 -17.65 -14.19 30.47
C PRO A 385 -17.66 -15.62 29.91
N LEU A 386 -17.75 -15.78 28.59
CA LEU A 386 -17.64 -17.07 27.91
C LEU A 386 -16.19 -17.56 27.96
N ILE A 387 -15.22 -16.71 27.59
CA ILE A 387 -13.79 -17.05 27.61
C ILE A 387 -13.36 -17.51 29.01
N LYS A 388 -13.82 -16.81 30.05
CA LYS A 388 -13.58 -17.20 31.44
C LYS A 388 -14.14 -18.58 31.76
N PHE A 389 -15.35 -18.89 31.28
CA PHE A 389 -15.96 -20.22 31.49
C PHE A 389 -15.18 -21.33 30.77
N LEU A 390 -14.73 -21.07 29.53
CA LEU A 390 -13.94 -22.02 28.75
C LEU A 390 -12.58 -22.32 29.39
N SER A 391 -12.09 -21.48 30.30
CA SER A 391 -10.84 -21.70 31.02
C SER A 391 -11.01 -22.55 32.29
N GLU A 392 -12.24 -22.89 32.65
CA GLU A 392 -12.56 -23.83 33.73
C GLU A 392 -12.32 -25.29 33.29
N GLU A 393 -12.03 -26.17 34.24
CA GLU A 393 -11.62 -27.57 33.99
C GLU A 393 -12.71 -28.34 33.22
N GLY A 394 -12.33 -29.03 32.15
CA GLY A 394 -13.23 -29.84 31.31
C GLY A 394 -14.21 -29.07 30.41
N VAL A 395 -14.40 -27.76 30.57
CA VAL A 395 -15.38 -26.96 29.79
C VAL A 395 -14.94 -26.80 28.32
N LYS A 396 -13.66 -26.52 28.07
CA LYS A 396 -13.13 -26.41 26.70
C LYS A 396 -13.21 -27.73 25.94
N VAL A 397 -12.94 -28.84 26.62
CA VAL A 397 -13.05 -30.19 26.08
C VAL A 397 -14.51 -30.51 25.74
N LEU A 398 -15.45 -30.10 26.59
CA LEU A 398 -16.89 -30.24 26.32
C LEU A 398 -17.31 -29.45 25.07
N LEU A 399 -16.89 -28.19 24.93
CA LEU A 399 -17.16 -27.39 23.73
C LEU A 399 -16.64 -28.10 22.46
N GLN A 400 -15.39 -28.57 22.48
CA GLN A 400 -14.77 -29.25 21.34
C GLN A 400 -15.52 -30.52 20.94
N LYS A 401 -15.83 -31.39 21.91
CA LYS A 401 -16.57 -32.62 21.62
C LYS A 401 -17.98 -32.36 21.11
N THR A 402 -18.59 -31.27 21.57
CA THR A 402 -19.89 -30.81 21.07
C THR A 402 -19.76 -30.30 19.64
N GLU A 403 -18.78 -29.43 19.37
CA GLU A 403 -18.47 -28.95 18.03
C GLU A 403 -18.23 -30.12 17.07
N ASP A 404 -17.36 -31.06 17.42
CA ASP A 404 -17.07 -32.26 16.64
C ASP A 404 -18.33 -33.07 16.35
N PHE A 405 -19.20 -33.27 17.35
CA PHE A 405 -20.46 -34.00 17.21
C PHE A 405 -21.41 -33.38 16.19
N TYR A 406 -21.57 -32.06 16.20
CA TYR A 406 -22.45 -31.37 15.26
C TYR A 406 -21.77 -31.06 13.90
N MET A 407 -20.44 -31.10 13.83
CA MET A 407 -19.67 -31.05 12.58
C MET A 407 -19.62 -32.39 11.83
N GLN A 408 -20.05 -33.50 12.46
CA GLN A 408 -20.13 -34.81 11.81
C GLN A 408 -20.91 -34.75 10.48
N GLU A 409 -20.51 -35.61 9.54
CA GLU A 409 -21.11 -35.70 8.21
C GLU A 409 -21.11 -34.37 7.42
N ASN A 410 -20.02 -33.61 7.48
CA ASN A 410 -19.83 -32.36 6.74
C ASN A 410 -20.84 -31.26 7.16
N ASN A 411 -20.90 -30.95 8.46
CA ASN A 411 -21.71 -29.87 9.04
C ASN A 411 -23.23 -30.01 8.87
N LYS A 412 -23.78 -31.18 8.50
CA LYS A 412 -25.23 -31.37 8.32
C LYS A 412 -26.07 -30.96 9.52
N ARG A 413 -25.51 -31.07 10.73
CA ARG A 413 -26.21 -30.78 11.99
C ARG A 413 -25.92 -29.38 12.55
N MET A 414 -25.02 -28.61 11.93
CA MET A 414 -24.80 -27.20 12.33
C MET A 414 -26.07 -26.33 12.32
N PRO A 415 -26.99 -26.50 11.35
CA PRO A 415 -28.25 -25.77 11.39
C PRO A 415 -29.05 -25.97 12.69
N GLU A 416 -28.94 -27.12 13.39
CA GLU A 416 -29.60 -27.35 14.68
C GLU A 416 -29.09 -26.40 15.79
N VAL A 417 -27.82 -26.02 15.69
CA VAL A 417 -27.17 -25.09 16.63
C VAL A 417 -27.54 -23.66 16.26
N ASP A 418 -27.39 -23.30 14.98
CA ASP A 418 -27.53 -21.94 14.49
C ASP A 418 -28.98 -21.44 14.43
N ARG A 419 -29.96 -22.33 14.27
CA ARG A 419 -31.38 -21.95 14.18
C ARG A 419 -31.87 -21.11 15.36
N GLU A 420 -31.26 -21.26 16.53
CA GLU A 420 -31.64 -20.51 17.73
C GLU A 420 -30.96 -19.14 17.87
N LEU A 421 -29.99 -18.84 17.00
CA LEU A 421 -29.28 -17.56 16.93
C LEU A 421 -29.96 -16.63 15.92
N LEU A 422 -29.70 -15.32 16.00
CA LEU A 422 -30.12 -14.34 14.98
C LEU A 422 -29.08 -14.22 13.86
N PHE A 423 -27.81 -14.38 14.20
CA PHE A 423 -26.70 -14.53 13.29
C PHE A 423 -25.63 -15.40 13.98
N HIS A 424 -24.71 -15.97 13.21
CA HIS A 424 -23.57 -16.69 13.75
C HIS A 424 -22.26 -16.06 13.28
N ILE A 425 -21.23 -16.16 14.13
CA ILE A 425 -19.90 -15.60 13.87
C ILE A 425 -18.93 -16.76 13.66
N ASP A 426 -18.30 -16.80 12.48
CA ASP A 426 -17.14 -17.65 12.26
C ASP A 426 -15.87 -16.81 12.41
N GLU A 427 -15.24 -16.94 13.58
CA GLU A 427 -14.01 -16.21 13.89
C GLU A 427 -12.82 -16.66 13.04
N LYS A 428 -12.78 -17.93 12.60
CA LYS A 428 -11.68 -18.46 11.78
C LYS A 428 -11.70 -17.85 10.39
N ASN A 429 -12.89 -17.69 9.82
CA ASN A 429 -13.09 -17.13 8.48
C ASN A 429 -13.42 -15.63 8.48
N ARG A 430 -13.54 -15.00 9.66
CA ARG A 430 -13.95 -13.59 9.84
C ARG A 430 -15.24 -13.27 9.06
N SER A 431 -16.23 -14.16 9.15
CA SER A 431 -17.55 -14.00 8.52
C SER A 431 -18.67 -13.94 9.56
N VAL A 432 -19.76 -13.29 9.16
CA VAL A 432 -20.99 -13.16 9.94
C VAL A 432 -22.15 -13.46 9.01
N GLU A 433 -22.98 -14.42 9.37
CA GLU A 433 -24.10 -14.86 8.55
C GLU A 433 -25.41 -14.75 9.32
N LEU A 434 -26.41 -14.14 8.67
CA LEU A 434 -27.77 -14.05 9.19
C LEU A 434 -28.46 -15.41 9.15
N THR A 435 -29.22 -15.73 10.20
CA THR A 435 -30.10 -16.89 10.22
C THR A 435 -31.52 -16.49 9.84
N ASP A 436 -32.39 -17.47 9.59
CA ASP A 436 -33.82 -17.24 9.35
C ASP A 436 -34.47 -16.42 10.49
N LYS A 437 -34.10 -16.68 11.75
CA LYS A 437 -34.60 -15.89 12.89
C LYS A 437 -34.11 -14.44 12.87
N GLY A 438 -32.88 -14.21 12.40
CA GLY A 438 -32.36 -12.86 12.20
C GLY A 438 -33.09 -12.10 11.10
N LEU A 439 -33.37 -12.77 9.98
CA LEU A 439 -34.17 -12.23 8.88
C LEU A 439 -35.58 -11.87 9.36
N ASP A 440 -36.25 -12.78 10.06
CA ASP A 440 -37.57 -12.54 10.66
C ASP A 440 -37.56 -11.36 11.64
N PHE A 441 -36.51 -11.24 12.46
CA PHE A 441 -36.35 -10.12 13.38
C PHE A 441 -36.28 -8.80 12.61
N LEU A 442 -35.43 -8.71 11.59
CA LEU A 442 -35.25 -7.49 10.80
C LEU A 442 -36.53 -7.10 10.03
N SER A 443 -37.23 -8.07 9.43
CA SER A 443 -38.48 -7.83 8.68
C SER A 443 -39.59 -7.22 9.54
N ARG A 444 -39.67 -7.57 10.84
CA ARG A 444 -40.66 -7.01 11.78
C ARG A 444 -40.47 -5.52 12.05
N PHE A 445 -39.24 -5.02 11.96
CA PHE A 445 -38.94 -3.60 12.23
C PHE A 445 -39.11 -2.71 10.99
N ASN A 446 -39.07 -3.30 9.79
CA ASN A 446 -39.12 -2.56 8.53
C ASN A 446 -40.52 -2.54 7.86
N ASN A 447 -41.56 -3.10 8.50
CA ASN A 447 -42.94 -3.15 8.00
C ASN A 447 -43.10 -3.75 6.58
N ASP A 448 -42.15 -4.56 6.13
CA ASP A 448 -42.17 -5.22 4.82
C ASP A 448 -41.80 -6.71 4.99
N PRO A 449 -42.75 -7.65 4.81
CA PRO A 449 -42.48 -9.08 4.85
C PRO A 449 -41.52 -9.56 3.74
N ASN A 450 -41.42 -8.81 2.63
CA ASN A 450 -40.59 -9.13 1.48
C ASN A 450 -39.26 -8.35 1.49
N PHE A 451 -38.89 -7.76 2.63
CA PHE A 451 -37.72 -6.90 2.77
C PHE A 451 -36.40 -7.59 2.34
N PHE A 452 -36.26 -8.89 2.62
CA PHE A 452 -35.07 -9.69 2.31
C PHE A 452 -35.27 -10.74 1.21
N ILE A 453 -36.46 -10.84 0.63
CA ILE A 453 -36.74 -11.80 -0.45
C ILE A 453 -36.30 -11.16 -1.77
N MET A 454 -35.19 -11.68 -2.32
CA MET A 454 -34.74 -11.33 -3.67
C MET A 454 -35.68 -11.98 -4.71
N PRO A 455 -36.26 -11.20 -5.63
CA PRO A 455 -36.98 -11.78 -6.75
C PRO A 455 -35.99 -12.50 -7.68
N ASP A 456 -36.38 -13.65 -8.21
CA ASP A 456 -35.63 -14.32 -9.28
C ASP A 456 -35.77 -13.49 -10.55
N ILE A 457 -34.76 -12.66 -10.84
CA ILE A 457 -34.75 -11.79 -12.02
C ILE A 457 -34.94 -12.61 -13.29
N GLY A 458 -34.35 -13.80 -13.39
CA GLY A 458 -34.44 -14.62 -14.60
C GLY A 458 -35.87 -15.05 -14.86
N SER A 459 -36.53 -15.60 -13.85
CA SER A 459 -37.92 -16.03 -13.93
C SER A 459 -38.88 -14.86 -14.16
N GLU A 460 -38.68 -13.73 -13.47
CA GLU A 460 -39.54 -12.54 -13.61
C GLU A 460 -39.34 -11.83 -14.95
N LEU A 461 -38.10 -11.73 -15.47
CA LEU A 461 -37.85 -11.19 -16.81
C LEU A 461 -38.51 -12.06 -17.89
N VAL A 462 -38.43 -13.38 -17.75
CA VAL A 462 -39.10 -14.33 -18.66
C VAL A 462 -40.62 -14.18 -18.57
N ASN A 463 -41.18 -13.99 -17.38
CA ASN A 463 -42.60 -13.71 -17.19
C ASN A 463 -43.02 -12.39 -17.85
N ILE A 464 -42.20 -11.33 -17.72
CA ILE A 464 -42.45 -10.03 -18.37
C ILE A 464 -42.35 -10.15 -19.90
N ASP A 465 -41.36 -10.89 -20.41
CA ASP A 465 -41.18 -11.11 -21.84
C ASP A 465 -42.30 -11.95 -22.46
N ASN A 466 -42.77 -12.96 -21.73
CA ASN A 466 -43.84 -13.86 -22.18
C ASN A 466 -45.25 -13.31 -21.94
N ASN A 467 -45.39 -12.17 -21.23
CA ASN A 467 -46.70 -11.57 -21.01
C ASN A 467 -47.24 -10.96 -22.32
N SER A 468 -48.31 -11.53 -22.85
CA SER A 468 -48.98 -11.09 -24.09
C SER A 468 -49.80 -9.81 -23.92
N ASP A 469 -50.06 -9.40 -22.68
CA ASP A 469 -50.93 -8.27 -22.36
C ASP A 469 -50.15 -6.94 -22.22
N LEU A 470 -48.81 -6.98 -22.28
CA LEU A 470 -47.93 -5.81 -22.20
C LEU A 470 -47.37 -5.42 -23.58
N SER A 471 -47.43 -4.13 -23.93
CA SER A 471 -46.74 -3.58 -25.10
C SER A 471 -45.22 -3.57 -24.91
N ALA A 472 -44.46 -3.41 -26.00
CA ALA A 472 -42.98 -3.37 -25.94
C ALA A 472 -42.44 -2.26 -25.02
N ALA A 473 -43.13 -1.11 -24.95
CA ALA A 473 -42.78 -0.01 -24.06
C ALA A 473 -43.08 -0.36 -22.59
N GLU A 474 -44.22 -0.99 -22.30
CA GLU A 474 -44.60 -1.42 -20.95
C GLU A 474 -43.72 -2.58 -20.44
N LYS A 475 -43.25 -3.46 -21.35
CA LYS A 475 -42.24 -4.48 -21.02
C LYS A 475 -40.92 -3.85 -20.63
N ALA A 476 -40.45 -2.84 -21.38
CA ALA A 476 -39.22 -2.12 -21.05
C ALA A 476 -39.33 -1.43 -19.68
N GLU A 477 -40.45 -0.75 -19.41
CA GLU A 477 -40.72 -0.10 -18.12
C GLU A 477 -40.83 -1.11 -16.97
N ALA A 478 -41.48 -2.26 -17.17
CA ALA A 478 -41.57 -3.32 -16.18
C ALA A 478 -40.20 -3.95 -15.87
N LYS A 479 -39.36 -4.17 -16.90
CA LYS A 479 -37.97 -4.65 -16.74
C LYS A 479 -37.11 -3.64 -15.99
N GLU A 480 -37.27 -2.36 -16.30
CA GLU A 480 -36.57 -1.28 -15.63
C GLU A 480 -36.98 -1.18 -14.16
N LYS A 481 -38.28 -1.25 -13.86
CA LYS A 481 -38.81 -1.26 -12.49
C LYS A 481 -38.35 -2.49 -11.70
N LEU A 482 -38.36 -3.68 -12.31
CA LEU A 482 -37.84 -4.91 -11.69
C LEU A 482 -36.34 -4.76 -11.36
N SER A 483 -35.56 -4.19 -12.28
CA SER A 483 -34.13 -3.94 -12.08
C SER A 483 -33.88 -2.91 -10.98
N GLN A 484 -34.69 -1.84 -10.91
CA GLN A 484 -34.63 -0.85 -9.83
C GLN A 484 -34.97 -1.45 -8.46
N ASP A 485 -36.06 -2.22 -8.36
CA ASP A 485 -36.48 -2.89 -7.12
C ASP A 485 -35.42 -3.91 -6.66
N PHE A 486 -34.88 -4.70 -7.59
CA PHE A 486 -33.78 -5.61 -7.29
C PHE A 486 -32.54 -4.86 -6.80
N GLY A 487 -32.15 -3.77 -7.47
CA GLY A 487 -31.02 -2.94 -7.06
C GLY A 487 -31.19 -2.36 -5.66
N VAL A 488 -32.37 -1.85 -5.31
CA VAL A 488 -32.66 -1.34 -3.96
C VAL A 488 -32.58 -2.46 -2.92
N LYS A 489 -33.17 -3.63 -3.17
CA LYS A 489 -33.14 -4.74 -2.20
C LYS A 489 -31.73 -5.30 -2.01
N SER A 490 -30.99 -5.48 -3.10
CA SER A 490 -29.60 -5.95 -3.07
C SER A 490 -28.71 -5.02 -2.23
N ARG A 491 -28.83 -3.70 -2.42
CA ARG A 491 -28.09 -2.70 -1.62
C ARG A 491 -28.42 -2.75 -0.13
N ARG A 492 -29.69 -2.90 0.22
CA ARG A 492 -30.11 -3.00 1.62
C ARG A 492 -29.55 -4.25 2.30
N ILE A 493 -29.61 -5.39 1.61
CA ILE A 493 -29.04 -6.66 2.10
C ILE A 493 -27.54 -6.47 2.36
N HIS A 494 -26.84 -5.87 1.40
CA HIS A 494 -25.42 -5.56 1.52
C HIS A 494 -25.12 -4.65 2.72
N ALA A 495 -25.87 -3.55 2.86
CA ALA A 495 -25.69 -2.61 3.96
C ALA A 495 -25.91 -3.28 5.33
N VAL A 496 -26.93 -4.14 5.46
CA VAL A 496 -27.16 -4.94 6.68
C VAL A 496 -25.99 -5.87 6.98
N GLN A 497 -25.49 -6.61 5.98
CA GLN A 497 -24.35 -7.51 6.14
C GLN A 497 -23.09 -6.75 6.59
N GLN A 498 -22.77 -5.62 5.95
CA GLN A 498 -21.61 -4.81 6.32
C GLN A 498 -21.74 -4.17 7.71
N LEU A 499 -22.94 -3.69 8.08
CA LEU A 499 -23.21 -3.20 9.44
C LEU A 499 -23.04 -4.33 10.48
N LEU A 500 -23.60 -5.52 10.23
CA LEU A 500 -23.42 -6.68 11.09
C LEU A 500 -21.96 -7.04 11.28
N LYS A 501 -21.20 -7.06 10.18
CA LYS A 501 -19.75 -7.29 10.17
C LYS A 501 -19.03 -6.24 11.02
N ALA A 502 -19.37 -4.96 10.85
CA ALA A 502 -18.81 -3.85 11.62
C ALA A 502 -19.08 -3.96 13.13
N TYR A 503 -20.28 -4.41 13.54
CA TYR A 503 -20.61 -4.61 14.96
C TYR A 503 -19.96 -5.88 15.56
N ALA A 504 -19.91 -6.97 14.80
CA ALA A 504 -19.52 -8.28 15.32
C ALA A 504 -18.02 -8.59 15.24
N LEU A 505 -17.31 -8.04 14.25
CA LEU A 505 -15.91 -8.40 13.98
C LEU A 505 -14.90 -7.27 14.21
N PHE A 506 -15.32 -6.01 14.08
CA PHE A 506 -14.42 -4.86 14.15
C PHE A 506 -14.63 -4.11 15.48
N GLU A 507 -13.57 -4.02 16.28
CA GLU A 507 -13.57 -3.35 17.57
C GLU A 507 -12.78 -2.05 17.50
N LYS A 508 -13.32 -1.03 18.17
CA LYS A 508 -12.64 0.26 18.32
C LYS A 508 -11.37 0.07 19.14
N ASP A 509 -10.32 0.78 18.75
CA ASP A 509 -8.97 0.75 19.32
C ASP A 509 -8.18 -0.55 19.08
N ASN A 510 -8.71 -1.49 18.28
CA ASN A 510 -8.01 -2.68 17.83
C ASN A 510 -7.84 -2.68 16.30
N GLU A 511 -8.94 -2.77 15.54
CA GLU A 511 -8.90 -2.75 14.07
C GLU A 511 -9.03 -1.34 13.46
N TYR A 512 -9.55 -0.38 14.22
CA TYR A 512 -9.65 1.03 13.80
C TYR A 512 -9.67 1.97 15.01
N ILE A 513 -9.37 3.25 14.77
CA ILE A 513 -9.55 4.33 15.74
C ILE A 513 -10.47 5.41 15.15
N VAL A 514 -11.10 6.19 16.03
CA VAL A 514 -11.83 7.41 15.65
C VAL A 514 -11.02 8.62 16.11
N THR A 515 -10.64 9.46 15.16
CA THR A 515 -9.87 10.69 15.44
C THR A 515 -10.74 11.73 16.14
N PRO A 516 -10.14 12.71 16.86
CA PRO A 516 -10.88 13.82 17.46
C PRO A 516 -11.71 14.63 16.45
N GLU A 517 -11.27 14.67 15.20
CA GLU A 517 -11.96 15.32 14.08
C GLU A 517 -13.16 14.51 13.56
N GLY A 518 -13.42 13.32 14.12
CA GLY A 518 -14.50 12.44 13.71
C GLY A 518 -14.22 11.72 12.39
N GLU A 519 -12.98 11.27 12.15
CA GLU A 519 -12.66 10.38 11.02
C GLU A 519 -12.26 8.98 11.52
N VAL A 520 -12.73 7.94 10.85
CA VAL A 520 -12.30 6.54 11.08
C VAL A 520 -10.94 6.32 10.40
N LYS A 521 -9.96 5.80 11.14
CA LYS A 521 -8.65 5.41 10.60
C LYS A 521 -8.36 3.96 10.93
N ILE A 522 -7.87 3.22 9.94
CA ILE A 522 -7.55 1.80 10.10
C ILE A 522 -6.26 1.63 10.90
N VAL A 523 -6.23 0.65 11.79
CA VAL A 523 -5.02 0.23 12.49
C VAL A 523 -4.56 -1.12 11.93
N ASP A 524 -3.29 -1.22 11.56
CA ASP A 524 -2.69 -2.51 11.22
C ASP A 524 -2.56 -3.37 12.49
N GLU A 525 -3.22 -4.52 12.49
CA GLU A 525 -3.27 -5.48 13.60
C GLU A 525 -1.88 -5.94 14.08
N GLN A 526 -0.92 -6.08 13.17
CA GLN A 526 0.40 -6.61 13.52
C GLN A 526 1.36 -5.53 14.00
N THR A 527 1.21 -4.30 13.52
CA THR A 527 2.14 -3.22 13.83
C THR A 527 1.57 -2.20 14.80
N GLY A 528 0.25 -2.19 15.02
CA GLY A 528 -0.48 -1.17 15.78
C GLY A 528 -0.47 0.21 15.11
N ARG A 529 -0.05 0.30 13.84
CA ARG A 529 0.13 1.57 13.13
C ARG A 529 -1.16 2.03 12.48
N ILE A 530 -1.36 3.35 12.49
CA ILE A 530 -2.45 3.99 11.74
C ILE A 530 -2.08 3.97 10.25
N MET A 531 -2.93 3.36 9.43
CA MET A 531 -2.73 3.31 7.98
C MET A 531 -3.38 4.54 7.33
N GLU A 532 -2.59 5.60 7.13
CA GLU A 532 -3.07 6.82 6.48
C GLU A 532 -3.46 6.59 5.02
N GLY A 533 -4.54 7.25 4.59
CA GLY A 533 -5.06 7.16 3.22
C GLY A 533 -5.76 5.83 2.88
N ARG A 534 -5.82 4.87 3.80
CA ARG A 534 -6.50 3.59 3.58
C ARG A 534 -7.94 3.62 4.10
N ARG A 535 -8.84 2.98 3.35
CA ARG A 535 -10.26 2.75 3.72
C ARG A 535 -10.59 1.26 3.55
N TYR A 536 -11.57 0.79 4.31
CA TYR A 536 -12.11 -0.55 4.09
C TYR A 536 -12.95 -0.51 2.82
N SER A 537 -12.78 -1.50 1.95
CA SER A 537 -13.54 -1.61 0.71
C SER A 537 -14.99 -2.03 0.97
N ASP A 538 -15.80 -2.00 -0.10
CA ASP A 538 -17.10 -2.68 -0.13
C ASP A 538 -18.11 -2.18 0.93
N GLY A 539 -18.13 -0.87 1.18
CA GLY A 539 -19.09 -0.25 2.10
C GLY A 539 -18.82 -0.51 3.59
N LEU A 540 -17.83 -1.33 3.94
CA LEU A 540 -17.48 -1.65 5.33
C LEU A 540 -16.99 -0.41 6.09
N HIS A 541 -16.25 0.49 5.42
CA HIS A 541 -15.78 1.73 6.05
C HIS A 541 -16.97 2.62 6.43
N GLN A 542 -17.94 2.75 5.52
CA GLN A 542 -19.19 3.48 5.73
C GLN A 542 -20.02 2.84 6.84
N ALA A 543 -20.07 1.51 6.92
CA ALA A 543 -20.73 0.80 8.00
C ALA A 543 -20.07 1.08 9.37
N ILE A 544 -18.73 1.15 9.43
CA ILE A 544 -18.00 1.52 10.66
C ILE A 544 -18.23 3.00 11.01
N GLU A 545 -18.22 3.91 10.03
CA GLU A 545 -18.56 5.33 10.22
C GLU A 545 -19.97 5.46 10.80
N ALA A 546 -20.96 4.75 10.24
CA ALA A 546 -22.32 4.72 10.73
C ALA A 546 -22.43 4.13 12.15
N LYS A 547 -21.74 3.01 12.42
CA LYS A 547 -21.66 2.39 13.76
C LYS A 547 -21.16 3.38 14.82
N GLU A 548 -20.11 4.15 14.51
CA GLU A 548 -19.51 5.13 15.42
C GLU A 548 -20.26 6.48 15.45
N ASN A 549 -21.37 6.61 14.71
CA ASN A 549 -22.14 7.85 14.53
C ASN A 549 -21.29 9.01 14.00
N VAL A 550 -20.36 8.69 13.12
CA VAL A 550 -19.52 9.62 12.37
C VAL A 550 -20.21 9.97 11.06
N LYS A 551 -19.87 11.12 10.46
CA LYS A 551 -20.36 11.49 9.12
C LYS A 551 -19.94 10.43 8.11
N VAL A 552 -20.91 9.71 7.56
CA VAL A 552 -20.69 8.71 6.51
C VAL A 552 -20.17 9.41 5.25
N GLY A 553 -19.03 8.96 4.76
CA GLY A 553 -18.45 9.46 3.51
C GLY A 553 -19.25 9.00 2.29
N GLU A 554 -19.14 9.73 1.17
CA GLU A 554 -19.72 9.32 -0.12
C GLU A 554 -19.19 7.93 -0.52
N ILE A 555 -20.04 7.10 -1.15
CA ILE A 555 -19.58 5.84 -1.75
C ILE A 555 -18.44 6.13 -2.71
N THR A 556 -17.38 5.34 -2.56
CA THR A 556 -16.16 5.49 -3.34
C THR A 556 -16.05 4.34 -4.34
N GLN A 557 -15.84 4.66 -5.61
CA GLN A 557 -15.52 3.67 -6.64
C GLN A 557 -14.01 3.54 -6.79
N THR A 558 -13.53 2.31 -7.00
CA THR A 558 -12.13 2.01 -7.32
C THR A 558 -11.76 2.62 -8.68
N TYR A 559 -10.76 3.49 -8.72
CA TYR A 559 -10.19 4.05 -9.96
C TYR A 559 -8.91 3.34 -10.37
N ALA A 560 -8.11 2.92 -9.40
CA ALA A 560 -6.89 2.18 -9.63
C ALA A 560 -6.59 1.30 -8.43
N THR A 561 -6.08 0.10 -8.67
CA THR A 561 -5.70 -0.84 -7.61
C THR A 561 -4.49 -1.63 -8.05
N ILE A 562 -3.58 -1.95 -7.12
CA ILE A 562 -2.47 -2.89 -7.31
C ILE A 562 -2.09 -3.55 -5.99
N THR A 563 -1.76 -4.83 -6.02
CA THR A 563 -1.15 -5.50 -4.86
C THR A 563 0.33 -5.16 -4.74
N LEU A 564 0.87 -5.11 -3.52
CA LEU A 564 2.32 -4.91 -3.33
C LEU A 564 3.14 -6.01 -4.04
N GLN A 565 2.61 -7.24 -4.06
CA GLN A 565 3.14 -8.36 -4.81
C GLN A 565 3.39 -8.00 -6.28
N ASN A 566 2.33 -7.62 -7.00
CA ASN A 566 2.43 -7.29 -8.42
C ASN A 566 3.21 -6.00 -8.67
N TYR A 567 3.14 -5.03 -7.76
CA TYR A 567 3.97 -3.83 -7.86
C TYR A 567 5.47 -4.15 -7.87
N PHE A 568 5.95 -4.94 -6.90
CA PHE A 568 7.37 -5.28 -6.81
C PHE A 568 7.84 -6.27 -7.90
N ARG A 569 6.94 -7.09 -8.45
CA ARG A 569 7.23 -7.97 -9.59
C ARG A 569 7.54 -7.20 -10.89
N MET A 570 7.19 -5.91 -10.98
CA MET A 570 7.48 -5.09 -12.16
C MET A 570 8.94 -4.63 -12.24
N TYR A 571 9.70 -4.71 -11.14
CA TYR A 571 11.10 -4.29 -11.16
C TYR A 571 11.95 -5.27 -11.96
N HIS A 572 12.85 -4.75 -12.80
CA HIS A 572 13.86 -5.57 -13.49
C HIS A 572 14.66 -6.39 -12.48
N LYS A 573 15.03 -5.77 -11.35
CA LYS A 573 15.72 -6.43 -10.25
C LYS A 573 15.10 -6.04 -8.91
N LEU A 574 14.84 -7.04 -8.07
CA LEU A 574 14.29 -6.87 -6.73
C LEU A 574 15.19 -7.57 -5.73
N ALA A 575 15.50 -6.92 -4.63
CA ALA A 575 16.27 -7.47 -3.53
C ALA A 575 15.67 -7.06 -2.19
N GLY A 576 16.04 -7.76 -1.12
CA GLY A 576 15.54 -7.42 0.21
C GLY A 576 16.51 -7.78 1.32
N MET A 577 16.37 -7.12 2.45
CA MET A 577 17.10 -7.48 3.66
C MET A 577 16.17 -7.57 4.85
N THR A 578 16.43 -8.49 5.76
CA THR A 578 15.68 -8.62 7.01
C THR A 578 16.48 -9.45 8.01
N GLY A 579 16.06 -9.46 9.28
CA GLY A 579 16.62 -10.38 10.28
C GLY A 579 16.01 -11.77 10.28
N THR A 580 14.92 -11.99 9.53
CA THR A 580 14.08 -13.17 9.72
C THR A 580 13.31 -13.56 8.44
N ALA A 581 14.02 -13.97 7.38
CA ALA A 581 13.40 -14.36 6.09
C ALA A 581 13.28 -15.88 5.89
N GLU A 582 14.11 -16.68 6.55
CA GLU A 582 14.24 -18.13 6.31
C GLU A 582 12.91 -18.86 6.52
N THR A 583 12.07 -18.38 7.44
CA THR A 583 10.74 -18.97 7.70
C THR A 583 9.81 -18.87 6.50
N GLU A 584 9.90 -17.77 5.73
CA GLU A 584 9.06 -17.47 4.56
C GLU A 584 9.79 -17.67 3.23
N ALA A 585 10.95 -18.33 3.23
CA ALA A 585 11.78 -18.52 2.03
C ALA A 585 11.01 -19.15 0.87
N LYS A 586 10.05 -20.04 1.18
CA LYS A 586 9.17 -20.62 0.17
C LYS A 586 8.22 -19.59 -0.45
N GLU A 587 7.59 -18.74 0.36
CA GLU A 587 6.68 -17.69 -0.11
C GLU A 587 7.43 -16.67 -0.96
N PHE A 588 8.63 -16.23 -0.53
CA PHE A 588 9.49 -15.34 -1.30
C PHE A 588 9.85 -15.91 -2.69
N TRP A 589 10.16 -17.20 -2.77
CA TRP A 589 10.46 -17.85 -4.03
C TRP A 589 9.20 -18.04 -4.91
N ASP A 590 8.10 -18.51 -4.33
CA ASP A 590 6.88 -18.83 -5.06
C ASP A 590 6.28 -17.56 -5.70
N ILE A 591 6.26 -16.44 -4.97
CA ILE A 591 5.67 -15.17 -5.42
C ILE A 591 6.67 -14.28 -6.18
N TYR A 592 7.86 -14.04 -5.61
CA TYR A 592 8.79 -13.02 -6.09
C TYR A 592 10.04 -13.57 -6.77
N LYS A 593 10.25 -14.89 -6.75
CA LYS A 593 11.49 -15.56 -7.21
C LYS A 593 12.73 -15.07 -6.46
N LEU A 594 12.56 -14.65 -5.20
CA LEU A 594 13.66 -14.23 -4.33
C LEU A 594 14.17 -15.41 -3.50
N ASP A 595 15.44 -15.80 -3.70
CA ASP A 595 16.11 -16.77 -2.82
C ASP A 595 16.59 -16.08 -1.53
N VAL A 596 16.51 -16.80 -0.41
CA VAL A 596 16.94 -16.31 0.90
C VAL A 596 18.32 -16.89 1.24
N VAL A 597 19.28 -15.99 1.49
CA VAL A 597 20.64 -16.31 1.89
C VAL A 597 20.86 -15.86 3.34
N VAL A 598 21.19 -16.82 4.21
CA VAL A 598 21.43 -16.55 5.64
C VAL A 598 22.89 -16.15 5.87
N ILE A 599 23.10 -14.88 6.15
CA ILE A 599 24.44 -14.32 6.37
C ILE A 599 24.88 -14.62 7.82
N PRO A 600 26.09 -15.15 8.04
CA PRO A 600 26.61 -15.34 9.38
C PRO A 600 26.78 -14.00 10.11
N THR A 601 26.64 -14.01 11.43
CA THR A 601 26.90 -12.81 12.24
C THR A 601 28.38 -12.51 12.31
N ASN A 602 28.75 -11.22 12.33
CA ASN A 602 30.15 -10.80 12.48
C ASN A 602 30.78 -11.35 13.78
N ARG A 603 29.96 -11.41 14.85
CA ARG A 603 30.33 -11.98 16.14
C ARG A 603 29.30 -13.02 16.57
N LYS A 604 29.74 -14.07 17.26
CA LYS A 604 28.87 -15.15 17.71
C LYS A 604 27.85 -14.64 18.73
N ILE A 605 26.57 -14.99 18.54
CA ILE A 605 25.50 -14.68 19.48
C ILE A 605 25.69 -15.50 20.76
N ILE A 606 25.69 -14.83 21.92
CA ILE A 606 25.79 -15.46 23.25
C ILE A 606 24.53 -15.21 24.12
N ARG A 607 23.46 -14.68 23.53
CA ARG A 607 22.18 -14.43 24.22
C ARG A 607 21.57 -15.74 24.73
N GLU A 608 21.05 -15.71 25.94
CA GLU A 608 20.32 -16.84 26.53
C GLU A 608 18.82 -16.75 26.23
N ASP A 609 18.32 -17.62 25.35
CA ASP A 609 16.89 -17.74 25.05
C ASP A 609 16.26 -18.83 25.93
N LYS A 610 15.39 -18.44 26.87
CA LYS A 610 14.76 -19.34 27.85
C LYS A 610 13.45 -19.94 27.34
N ASP A 611 13.08 -21.11 27.88
CA ASP A 611 11.80 -21.79 27.64
C ASP A 611 10.62 -20.99 28.20
N ASP A 612 9.46 -21.09 27.56
CA ASP A 612 8.27 -20.29 27.90
C ASP A 612 7.70 -20.60 29.28
N LEU A 613 7.25 -19.56 29.97
CA LEU A 613 6.51 -19.67 31.23
C LEU A 613 5.02 -19.61 30.92
N VAL A 614 4.31 -20.73 31.12
CA VAL A 614 2.88 -20.84 30.81
C VAL A 614 2.05 -20.80 32.09
N TYR A 615 1.06 -19.91 32.11
CA TYR A 615 0.15 -19.63 33.22
C TYR A 615 -1.29 -19.99 32.86
N LYS A 616 -2.12 -20.27 33.87
CA LYS A 616 -3.54 -20.59 33.66
C LYS A 616 -4.32 -19.35 33.28
N THR A 617 -4.08 -18.22 33.96
CA THR A 617 -4.82 -16.96 33.76
C THR A 617 -3.94 -15.81 33.32
N ALA A 618 -4.52 -14.82 32.62
CA ALA A 618 -3.80 -13.62 32.21
C ALA A 618 -3.34 -12.79 33.42
N ARG A 619 -4.10 -12.82 34.53
CA ARG A 619 -3.77 -12.10 35.76
C ARG A 619 -2.47 -12.60 36.40
N GLU A 620 -2.29 -13.91 36.49
CA GLU A 620 -1.06 -14.52 37.01
C GLU A 620 0.14 -14.19 36.13
N LYS A 621 -0.05 -14.34 34.80
CA LYS A 621 0.94 -13.98 33.78
C LYS A 621 1.45 -12.55 34.00
N TYR A 622 0.55 -11.56 34.07
CA TYR A 622 0.94 -10.16 34.23
C TYR A 622 1.61 -9.87 35.58
N ASN A 623 1.17 -10.49 36.67
CA ASN A 623 1.86 -10.36 37.96
C ASN A 623 3.30 -10.88 37.88
N ALA A 624 3.50 -12.06 37.28
CA ALA A 624 4.83 -12.64 37.12
C ALA A 624 5.74 -11.81 36.20
N VAL A 625 5.18 -11.23 35.13
CA VAL A 625 5.89 -10.28 34.25
C VAL A 625 6.38 -9.07 35.06
N ILE A 626 5.53 -8.48 35.91
CA ILE A 626 5.91 -7.32 36.73
C ILE A 626 7.00 -7.68 37.75
N GLU A 627 6.89 -8.84 38.40
CA GLU A 627 7.92 -9.33 39.34
C GLU A 627 9.27 -9.56 38.66
N GLU A 628 9.27 -10.12 37.45
CA GLU A 628 10.48 -10.31 36.66
C GLU A 628 11.11 -8.97 36.24
N ILE A 629 10.30 -7.99 35.83
CA ILE A 629 10.77 -6.63 35.50
C ILE A 629 11.45 -6.00 36.72
N VAL A 630 10.82 -6.09 37.90
CA VAL A 630 11.37 -5.55 39.16
C VAL A 630 12.74 -6.17 39.45
N ARG A 631 12.82 -7.51 39.42
CA ARG A 631 14.05 -8.26 39.70
C ARG A 631 15.20 -7.87 38.77
N LEU A 632 14.93 -7.76 37.47
CA LEU A 632 15.93 -7.42 36.46
C LEU A 632 16.40 -5.96 36.60
N ARG A 633 15.46 -5.04 36.86
CA ARG A 633 15.76 -3.62 37.10
C ARG A 633 16.63 -3.44 38.34
N GLU A 634 16.30 -4.11 39.44
CA GLU A 634 17.08 -4.05 40.69
C GLU A 634 18.51 -4.61 40.51
N ALA A 635 18.69 -5.56 39.59
CA ALA A 635 19.99 -6.03 39.15
C ALA A 635 20.72 -5.05 38.19
N GLY A 636 20.18 -3.85 37.95
CA GLY A 636 20.75 -2.82 37.08
C GLY A 636 20.57 -3.07 35.58
N ARG A 637 19.83 -4.11 35.18
CA ARG A 637 19.64 -4.46 33.77
C ARG A 637 18.55 -3.62 33.11
N PRO A 638 18.74 -3.16 31.85
CA PRO A 638 17.65 -2.63 31.06
C PRO A 638 16.69 -3.74 30.65
N VAL A 639 15.39 -3.41 30.58
CA VAL A 639 14.32 -4.34 30.25
C VAL A 639 13.48 -3.79 29.11
N LEU A 640 13.33 -4.58 28.05
CA LEU A 640 12.38 -4.33 26.97
C LEU A 640 11.22 -5.35 27.06
N VAL A 641 10.02 -4.84 27.24
CA VAL A 641 8.78 -5.62 27.36
C VAL A 641 8.02 -5.52 26.05
N GLY A 642 7.86 -6.61 25.32
CA GLY A 642 7.05 -6.67 24.10
C GLY A 642 5.65 -7.17 24.39
N THR A 643 4.63 -6.41 23.96
CA THR A 643 3.21 -6.77 24.04
C THR A 643 2.61 -6.92 22.65
N THR A 644 1.39 -7.46 22.55
CA THR A 644 0.65 -7.64 21.28
C THR A 644 -0.37 -6.52 21.01
N SER A 645 -0.74 -5.73 22.03
CA SER A 645 -1.76 -4.68 21.90
C SER A 645 -1.50 -3.48 22.80
N VAL A 646 -2.06 -2.33 22.39
CA VAL A 646 -1.96 -1.06 23.15
C VAL A 646 -2.66 -1.20 24.51
N GLU A 647 -3.78 -1.93 24.59
CA GLU A 647 -4.50 -2.18 25.85
C GLU A 647 -3.59 -2.87 26.88
N ILE A 648 -2.82 -3.88 26.45
CA ILE A 648 -1.90 -4.63 27.32
C ILE A 648 -0.74 -3.73 27.75
N SER A 649 -0.18 -2.93 26.83
CA SER A 649 0.87 -1.96 27.15
C SER A 649 0.43 -0.95 28.21
N GLU A 650 -0.79 -0.41 28.09
CA GLU A 650 -1.36 0.53 29.06
C GLU A 650 -1.68 -0.16 30.40
N LEU A 651 -2.13 -1.41 30.38
CA LEU A 651 -2.34 -2.20 31.60
C LEU A 651 -1.03 -2.39 32.37
N LEU A 652 0.02 -2.86 31.70
CA LEU A 652 1.34 -3.05 32.31
C LEU A 652 1.93 -1.72 32.78
N SER A 653 1.74 -0.65 32.01
CA SER A 653 2.14 0.70 32.41
C SER A 653 1.51 1.09 33.75
N ARG A 654 0.19 0.92 33.90
CA ARG A 654 -0.51 1.21 35.17
C ARG A 654 0.04 0.35 36.32
N MET A 655 0.27 -0.94 36.09
CA MET A 655 0.83 -1.84 37.11
C MET A 655 2.24 -1.43 37.55
N LEU A 656 3.10 -1.01 36.61
CA LEU A 656 4.44 -0.50 36.92
C LEU A 656 4.40 0.84 37.66
N ARG A 657 3.48 1.75 37.31
CA ARG A 657 3.29 3.02 38.06
C ARG A 657 2.89 2.76 39.51
N LEU A 658 2.01 1.79 39.75
CA LEU A 658 1.60 1.39 41.11
C LEU A 658 2.77 0.85 41.94
N ARG A 659 3.78 0.25 41.30
CA ARG A 659 5.02 -0.21 41.94
C ARG A 659 6.12 0.86 42.01
N GLY A 660 5.85 2.09 41.56
CA GLY A 660 6.82 3.19 41.55
C GLY A 660 7.96 3.02 40.53
N ILE A 661 7.75 2.23 39.48
CA ILE A 661 8.76 1.97 38.45
C ILE A 661 8.61 2.96 37.31
N GLU A 662 9.65 3.77 37.08
CA GLU A 662 9.77 4.62 35.89
C GLU A 662 9.92 3.75 34.65
N HIS A 663 9.09 4.01 33.63
CA HIS A 663 9.11 3.28 32.37
C HIS A 663 8.58 4.16 31.24
N ASN A 664 8.95 3.81 30.01
CA ASN A 664 8.43 4.41 28.79
C ASN A 664 7.53 3.43 28.04
N VAL A 665 6.55 3.95 27.30
CA VAL A 665 5.62 3.15 26.48
C VAL A 665 5.72 3.60 25.03
N LEU A 666 5.93 2.65 24.12
CA LEU A 666 5.99 2.84 22.68
C LEU A 666 4.73 2.25 22.06
N ASN A 667 3.88 3.11 21.48
CA ASN A 667 2.56 2.74 20.95
C ASN A 667 2.44 2.94 19.42
N ALA A 668 3.56 3.01 18.70
CA ALA A 668 3.63 3.19 17.24
C ALA A 668 2.90 4.45 16.70
N LYS A 669 2.73 5.49 17.53
CA LYS A 669 2.04 6.75 17.16
C LYS A 669 2.98 7.89 16.79
N GLN A 670 4.19 7.95 17.37
CA GLN A 670 5.12 9.06 17.16
C GLN A 670 6.54 8.55 16.92
N HIS A 671 6.87 8.26 15.66
CA HIS A 671 8.12 7.58 15.29
C HIS A 671 9.39 8.27 15.76
N GLN A 672 9.47 9.60 15.70
CA GLN A 672 10.64 10.35 16.14
C GLN A 672 10.87 10.22 17.66
N ARG A 673 9.82 10.47 18.45
CA ARG A 673 9.87 10.34 19.92
C ARG A 673 10.14 8.90 20.35
N GLU A 674 9.61 7.93 19.62
CA GLU A 674 9.90 6.52 19.85
C GLU A 674 11.38 6.20 19.60
N ALA A 675 11.99 6.73 18.54
CA ALA A 675 13.41 6.54 18.29
C ALA A 675 14.29 7.11 19.40
N GLU A 676 13.94 8.28 19.95
CA GLU A 676 14.62 8.88 21.12
C GLU A 676 14.52 7.97 22.35
N ILE A 677 13.33 7.47 22.66
CA ILE A 677 13.12 6.54 23.78
C ILE A 677 13.92 5.25 23.59
N VAL A 678 13.95 4.70 22.37
CA VAL A 678 14.68 3.46 22.05
C VAL A 678 16.19 3.65 22.18
N ALA A 679 16.72 4.82 21.83
CA ALA A 679 18.13 5.13 22.00
C ALA A 679 18.57 5.10 23.47
N GLU A 680 17.69 5.52 24.39
CA GLU A 680 17.93 5.48 25.83
C GLU A 680 17.56 4.15 26.50
N ALA A 681 16.84 3.27 25.80
CA ALA A 681 16.32 2.01 26.37
C ALA A 681 17.42 1.04 26.83
N GLY A 682 18.66 1.21 26.36
CA GLY A 682 19.82 0.40 26.73
C GLY A 682 20.58 0.88 27.97
N LEU A 683 20.12 1.93 28.65
CA LEU A 683 20.75 2.44 29.89
C LEU A 683 20.35 1.60 31.11
N ALA A 684 21.24 1.54 32.11
CA ALA A 684 21.05 0.73 33.31
C ALA A 684 19.72 1.04 34.03
N GLY A 685 18.97 -0.01 34.37
CA GLY A 685 17.69 0.09 35.09
C GLY A 685 16.53 0.74 34.32
N LYS A 686 16.68 1.06 33.03
CA LYS A 686 15.59 1.57 32.19
C LYS A 686 14.63 0.45 31.80
N VAL A 687 13.34 0.76 31.86
CA VAL A 687 12.25 -0.15 31.46
C VAL A 687 11.48 0.48 30.32
N THR A 688 11.35 -0.26 29.22
CA THR A 688 10.63 0.18 28.02
C THR A 688 9.59 -0.85 27.64
N ILE A 689 8.35 -0.43 27.46
CA ILE A 689 7.25 -1.27 26.95
C ILE A 689 7.04 -0.93 25.49
N ALA A 690 7.09 -1.93 24.62
CA ALA A 690 6.87 -1.80 23.19
C ALA A 690 5.64 -2.60 22.77
N THR A 691 4.64 -1.90 22.24
CA THR A 691 3.49 -2.54 21.60
C THR A 691 3.91 -3.10 20.25
N ASN A 692 3.68 -4.40 20.03
CA ASN A 692 4.11 -5.17 18.87
C ASN A 692 5.60 -4.97 18.56
N MET A 693 5.88 -4.20 17.49
CA MET A 693 7.22 -3.87 17.03
C MET A 693 7.45 -2.36 16.99
N ALA A 694 6.86 -1.61 17.92
CA ALA A 694 7.17 -0.19 18.09
C ALA A 694 8.67 0.01 18.34
N GLY A 695 9.26 1.07 17.77
CA GLY A 695 10.72 1.26 17.79
C GLY A 695 11.50 0.41 16.77
N ARG A 696 10.84 -0.16 15.76
CA ARG A 696 11.52 -0.87 14.66
C ARG A 696 12.45 0.03 13.86
N GLY A 697 13.52 -0.57 13.31
CA GLY A 697 14.56 0.16 12.57
C GLY A 697 15.54 0.94 13.45
N THR A 698 15.34 1.03 14.77
CA THR A 698 16.27 1.69 15.71
C THR A 698 17.03 0.67 16.56
N ASP A 699 18.34 0.88 16.72
CA ASP A 699 19.23 0.04 17.51
C ASP A 699 19.23 0.43 18.99
N ILE A 700 19.28 -0.56 19.89
CA ILE A 700 19.37 -0.35 21.34
C ILE A 700 20.82 -0.57 21.73
N LYS A 701 21.57 0.52 21.91
CA LYS A 701 22.97 0.46 22.34
C LYS A 701 23.04 0.33 23.85
N LEU A 702 23.83 -0.63 24.33
CA LEU A 702 24.02 -0.85 25.77
C LEU A 702 24.87 0.28 26.37
N GLY A 703 24.38 0.90 27.44
CA GLY A 703 25.11 1.92 28.19
C GLY A 703 26.28 1.36 29.01
N PRO A 704 27.10 2.23 29.61
CA PRO A 704 28.20 1.81 30.49
C PRO A 704 27.70 0.94 31.66
N GLY A 705 28.40 -0.16 31.97
CA GLY A 705 28.07 -1.07 33.09
C GLY A 705 26.96 -2.08 32.81
N VAL A 706 26.27 -1.98 31.67
CA VAL A 706 25.12 -2.85 31.34
C VAL A 706 25.56 -4.24 30.88
N LYS A 707 26.71 -4.35 30.20
CA LYS A 707 27.21 -5.65 29.73
C LYS A 707 27.56 -6.55 30.91
N GLU A 708 28.18 -5.97 31.94
CA GLU A 708 28.55 -6.63 33.19
C GLU A 708 27.31 -7.07 33.99
N ALA A 709 26.23 -6.29 33.92
CA ALA A 709 24.94 -6.65 34.54
C ALA A 709 24.21 -7.80 33.81
N GLY A 710 24.73 -8.30 32.68
CA GLY A 710 24.10 -9.37 31.88
C GLY A 710 23.37 -8.87 30.62
N GLY A 711 23.55 -7.60 30.25
CA GLY A 711 23.01 -7.01 29.03
C GLY A 711 21.48 -6.82 29.04
N LEU A 712 20.94 -6.49 27.87
CA LEU A 712 19.50 -6.24 27.69
C LEU A 712 18.67 -7.51 27.94
N ALA A 713 17.63 -7.37 28.75
CA ALA A 713 16.63 -8.42 28.98
C ALA A 713 15.37 -8.17 28.15
N ILE A 714 14.95 -9.18 27.39
CA ILE A 714 13.72 -9.17 26.61
C ILE A 714 12.64 -9.97 27.33
N ILE A 715 11.49 -9.37 27.53
CA ILE A 715 10.29 -10.01 28.08
C ILE A 715 9.18 -9.95 27.03
N GLY A 716 8.77 -11.10 26.51
CA GLY A 716 7.55 -11.19 25.70
C GLY A 716 6.37 -11.51 26.60
N THR A 717 5.31 -10.70 26.57
CA THR A 717 4.14 -10.91 27.43
C THR A 717 3.11 -11.86 26.85
N GLU A 718 3.27 -12.18 25.56
CA GLU A 718 2.49 -13.14 24.77
C GLU A 718 3.35 -13.63 23.59
N ARG A 719 2.86 -14.66 22.90
CA ARG A 719 3.38 -15.11 21.60
C ARG A 719 2.61 -14.43 20.48
N HIS A 720 3.31 -13.88 19.51
CA HIS A 720 2.66 -13.32 18.32
C HIS A 720 2.14 -14.45 17.42
N ASP A 721 1.25 -14.10 16.49
CA ASP A 721 0.74 -15.03 15.49
C ASP A 721 1.84 -15.61 14.59
N SER A 722 2.90 -14.83 14.37
CA SER A 722 4.08 -15.25 13.63
C SER A 722 5.29 -15.40 14.53
N ARG A 723 5.98 -16.53 14.35
CA ARG A 723 7.24 -16.86 15.01
C ARG A 723 8.36 -15.90 14.62
N ARG A 724 8.23 -15.27 13.46
CA ARG A 724 9.13 -14.24 12.93
C ARG A 724 9.18 -13.01 13.85
N VAL A 725 8.02 -12.48 14.22
CA VAL A 725 7.89 -11.31 15.10
C VAL A 725 8.52 -11.59 16.46
N ASP A 726 8.31 -12.78 17.01
CA ASP A 726 8.97 -13.21 18.25
C ASP A 726 10.50 -13.25 18.12
N ARG A 727 11.03 -13.73 16.98
CA ARG A 727 12.48 -13.73 16.71
C ARG A 727 13.02 -12.31 16.57
N GLN A 728 12.26 -11.40 15.97
CA GLN A 728 12.64 -9.98 15.89
C GLN A 728 12.71 -9.33 17.28
N LEU A 729 11.72 -9.60 18.15
CA LEU A 729 11.73 -9.12 19.53
C LEU A 729 12.94 -9.65 20.31
N ARG A 730 13.22 -10.96 20.22
CA ARG A 730 14.45 -11.56 20.80
C ARG A 730 15.72 -10.92 20.25
N GLY A 731 15.76 -10.70 18.93
CA GLY A 731 16.86 -10.07 18.20
C GLY A 731 17.18 -8.64 18.63
N ARG A 732 16.35 -8.01 19.47
CA ARG A 732 16.69 -6.72 20.08
C ARG A 732 17.86 -6.83 21.06
N ALA A 733 18.05 -7.97 21.70
CA ALA A 733 19.19 -8.26 22.58
C ALA A 733 20.23 -9.18 21.92
N GLY A 734 21.47 -9.15 22.44
CA GLY A 734 22.55 -10.03 21.99
C GLY A 734 23.25 -9.60 20.71
N ARG A 735 23.18 -8.31 20.35
CA ARG A 735 23.72 -7.75 19.10
C ARG A 735 25.24 -7.72 19.15
N GLN A 736 25.91 -8.00 18.02
CA GLN A 736 27.39 -8.02 17.92
C GLN A 736 28.08 -8.84 19.04
N GLY A 737 27.44 -9.93 19.49
CA GLY A 737 27.94 -10.80 20.55
C GLY A 737 27.83 -10.25 21.97
N ASP A 738 27.03 -9.19 22.18
CA ASP A 738 26.73 -8.70 23.51
C ASP A 738 25.97 -9.75 24.36
N PRO A 739 26.09 -9.72 25.69
CA PRO A 739 25.26 -10.55 26.56
C PRO A 739 23.80 -10.08 26.52
N GLY A 740 22.89 -10.98 26.85
CA GLY A 740 21.46 -10.67 26.94
C GLY A 740 20.64 -11.92 27.23
N SER A 741 19.35 -11.73 27.50
CA SER A 741 18.43 -12.84 27.73
C SER A 741 17.06 -12.57 27.12
N SER A 742 16.35 -13.62 26.70
CA SER A 742 14.94 -13.52 26.32
C SER A 742 14.07 -14.53 27.06
N GLN A 743 12.88 -14.10 27.47
CA GLN A 743 11.89 -14.91 28.18
C GLN A 743 10.48 -14.52 27.72
N PHE A 744 9.65 -15.51 27.42
CA PHE A 744 8.23 -15.27 27.12
C PHE A 744 7.34 -15.81 28.23
N PHE A 745 6.26 -15.09 28.48
CA PHE A 745 5.20 -15.38 29.43
C PHE A 745 3.91 -15.56 28.61
N VAL A 746 3.22 -16.68 28.78
CA VAL A 746 2.03 -17.04 27.96
C VAL A 746 0.92 -17.48 28.90
N SER A 747 -0.34 -17.16 28.57
CA SER A 747 -1.53 -17.66 29.27
C SER A 747 -2.40 -18.50 28.33
N LEU A 748 -3.14 -19.46 28.89
CA LEU A 748 -4.20 -20.16 28.16
C LEU A 748 -5.32 -19.25 27.64
N GLU A 749 -5.49 -18.07 28.25
CA GLU A 749 -6.48 -17.06 27.85
C GLU A 749 -6.00 -16.21 26.66
N ASP A 750 -4.72 -16.30 26.27
CA ASP A 750 -4.16 -15.52 25.17
C ASP A 750 -4.79 -15.94 23.82
N THR A 751 -4.90 -15.00 22.88
CA THR A 751 -5.57 -15.18 21.57
C THR A 751 -5.04 -16.40 20.82
N LEU A 752 -3.71 -16.56 20.72
CA LEU A 752 -3.08 -17.72 20.06
C LEU A 752 -3.48 -19.05 20.73
N MET A 753 -3.59 -19.09 22.05
CA MET A 753 -3.96 -20.30 22.80
C MET A 753 -5.47 -20.59 22.71
N ARG A 754 -6.28 -19.56 22.49
CA ARG A 754 -7.73 -19.67 22.26
C ARG A 754 -8.04 -20.23 20.87
N LEU A 755 -7.40 -19.69 19.84
CA LEU A 755 -7.59 -20.11 18.44
C LEU A 755 -7.13 -21.56 18.19
N PHE A 756 -6.12 -22.03 18.92
CA PHE A 756 -5.59 -23.38 18.76
C PHE A 756 -6.09 -24.33 19.85
N GLN A 757 -7.03 -25.18 19.44
CA GLN A 757 -7.58 -26.32 20.15
C GLN A 757 -6.51 -27.39 20.46
N SER A 758 -5.51 -27.08 21.28
CA SER A 758 -4.53 -28.07 21.70
C SER A 758 -5.14 -28.99 22.77
N GLU A 759 -5.91 -29.99 22.33
CA GLU A 759 -6.38 -31.12 23.17
C GLU A 759 -5.26 -31.63 24.09
N ARG A 760 -4.03 -31.71 23.59
CA ARG A 760 -2.88 -32.18 24.36
C ARG A 760 -2.50 -31.27 25.53
N ILE A 761 -2.58 -29.95 25.38
CA ILE A 761 -2.19 -29.03 26.46
C ILE A 761 -3.31 -28.99 27.50
N ALA A 762 -4.58 -28.90 27.07
CA ALA A 762 -5.72 -28.97 27.96
C ALA A 762 -5.76 -30.30 28.74
N ASN A 763 -5.65 -31.44 28.06
CA ASN A 763 -5.65 -32.76 28.71
C ASN A 763 -4.41 -32.99 29.60
N LEU A 764 -3.25 -32.42 29.29
CA LEU A 764 -2.06 -32.50 30.16
C LEU A 764 -2.30 -31.70 31.45
N MET A 765 -2.91 -30.52 31.34
CA MET A 765 -3.18 -29.65 32.48
C MET A 765 -4.27 -30.21 33.40
N ASP A 766 -5.34 -30.75 32.83
CA ASP A 766 -6.41 -31.43 33.57
C ASP A 766 -5.85 -32.68 34.28
N LYS A 767 -4.99 -33.47 33.62
CA LYS A 767 -4.34 -34.66 34.25
C LYS A 767 -3.32 -34.33 35.33
N MET A 768 -2.67 -33.16 35.27
CA MET A 768 -1.68 -32.75 36.27
C MET A 768 -2.31 -32.05 37.48
N GLY A 769 -3.62 -31.76 37.46
CA GLY A 769 -4.31 -31.13 38.59
C GLY A 769 -3.78 -29.74 38.92
N HIS A 770 -3.38 -28.98 37.89
CA HIS A 770 -2.74 -27.68 38.02
C HIS A 770 -3.62 -26.66 38.76
N LYS A 771 -3.09 -26.08 39.85
CA LYS A 771 -3.78 -25.09 40.68
C LYS A 771 -3.40 -23.66 40.26
N GLU A 772 -4.21 -22.69 40.69
CA GLU A 772 -3.84 -21.28 40.60
C GLU A 772 -2.47 -21.05 41.28
N GLY A 773 -1.54 -20.44 40.58
CA GLY A 773 -0.15 -20.18 41.01
C GLY A 773 0.95 -21.09 40.43
N ASP A 774 0.61 -22.21 39.77
CA ASP A 774 1.61 -23.10 39.18
C ASP A 774 2.12 -22.59 37.82
N VAL A 775 3.43 -22.69 37.56
CA VAL A 775 4.05 -22.32 36.27
C VAL A 775 4.50 -23.57 35.53
N ILE A 776 4.09 -23.71 34.27
CA ILE A 776 4.59 -24.78 33.40
C ILE A 776 5.75 -24.24 32.59
N GLN A 777 6.94 -24.79 32.84
CA GLN A 777 8.14 -24.51 32.04
C GLN A 777 8.70 -25.83 31.50
N HIS A 778 8.37 -26.17 30.26
CA HIS A 778 8.85 -27.39 29.63
C HIS A 778 8.93 -27.26 28.10
N SER A 779 10.05 -27.68 27.51
CA SER A 779 10.31 -27.64 26.06
C SER A 779 9.21 -28.23 25.17
N MET A 780 8.46 -29.23 25.65
CA MET A 780 7.32 -29.82 24.92
C MET A 780 6.17 -28.81 24.71
N VAL A 781 5.92 -27.95 25.69
CA VAL A 781 4.86 -26.95 25.65
C VAL A 781 5.26 -25.83 24.69
N THR A 782 6.48 -25.29 24.82
CA THR A 782 7.06 -24.33 23.86
C THR A 782 6.98 -24.84 22.42
N LYS A 783 7.41 -26.09 22.15
CA LYS A 783 7.29 -26.70 20.80
C LYS A 783 5.85 -26.86 20.32
N SER A 784 4.89 -27.01 21.22
CA SER A 784 3.48 -27.11 20.86
C SER A 784 2.91 -25.74 20.46
N ILE A 785 3.34 -24.67 21.13
CA ILE A 785 3.01 -23.28 20.77
C ILE A 785 3.64 -22.92 19.42
N GLU A 786 4.90 -23.27 19.18
CA GLU A 786 5.56 -23.03 17.87
C GLU A 786 4.82 -23.72 16.72
N ARG A 787 4.23 -24.91 16.95
CA ARG A 787 3.39 -25.59 15.95
C ARG A 787 2.06 -24.88 15.71
N ALA A 788 1.49 -24.24 16.73
CA ALA A 788 0.29 -23.41 16.58
C ALA A 788 0.60 -22.18 15.72
N GLN A 789 1.69 -21.45 16.01
CA GLN A 789 2.15 -20.32 15.19
C GLN A 789 2.34 -20.72 13.72
N LYS A 790 3.02 -21.85 13.47
CA LYS A 790 3.23 -22.33 12.10
C LYS A 790 1.91 -22.56 11.33
N ARG A 791 0.87 -23.06 12.00
CA ARG A 791 -0.46 -23.23 11.38
C ARG A 791 -1.13 -21.89 11.09
N VAL A 792 -0.97 -20.88 11.96
CA VAL A 792 -1.45 -19.51 11.68
C VAL A 792 -0.75 -18.94 10.46
N GLU A 793 0.57 -19.09 10.39
CA GLU A 793 1.39 -18.64 9.26
C GLU A 793 0.94 -19.32 7.95
N GLU A 794 0.73 -20.63 7.96
CA GLU A 794 0.21 -21.38 6.80
C GLU A 794 -1.19 -20.91 6.37
N ASN A 795 -2.09 -20.61 7.32
CA ASN A 795 -3.42 -20.08 7.01
C ASN A 795 -3.34 -18.66 6.40
N ASN A 796 -2.55 -17.78 7.02
CA ASN A 796 -2.33 -16.43 6.52
C ASN A 796 -1.69 -16.43 5.13
N PHE A 797 -0.76 -17.35 4.88
CA PHE A 797 -0.20 -17.58 3.54
C PHE A 797 -1.28 -17.99 2.54
N GLY A 798 -2.20 -18.89 2.92
CA GLY A 798 -3.35 -19.27 2.09
C GLY A 798 -4.22 -18.08 1.69
N ILE A 799 -4.52 -17.18 2.63
CA ILE A 799 -5.30 -15.95 2.38
C ILE A 799 -4.56 -15.03 1.40
N ARG A 800 -3.26 -14.76 1.64
CA ARG A 800 -2.44 -13.91 0.75
C ARG A 800 -2.32 -14.50 -0.64
N LYS A 801 -2.09 -15.80 -0.75
CA LYS A 801 -2.00 -16.52 -2.02
C LYS A 801 -3.30 -16.37 -2.81
N ARG A 802 -4.45 -16.59 -2.18
CA ARG A 802 -5.75 -16.42 -2.83
C ARG A 802 -5.94 -14.99 -3.31
N LEU A 803 -5.63 -13.98 -2.48
CA LEU A 803 -5.69 -12.57 -2.88
C LEU A 803 -4.83 -12.26 -4.11
N LEU A 804 -3.60 -12.79 -4.15
CA LEU A 804 -2.70 -12.66 -5.31
C LEU A 804 -3.28 -13.33 -6.56
N GLU A 805 -3.87 -14.52 -6.44
CA GLU A 805 -4.45 -15.24 -7.59
C GLU A 805 -5.61 -14.48 -8.26
N TYR A 806 -6.43 -13.76 -7.49
CA TYR A 806 -7.44 -12.85 -8.05
C TYR A 806 -6.79 -11.62 -8.70
N ASP A 807 -5.79 -11.00 -8.05
CA ASP A 807 -5.11 -9.83 -8.62
C ASP A 807 -4.26 -10.17 -9.84
N ASP A 808 -3.73 -11.38 -9.98
CA ASP A 808 -2.98 -11.83 -11.16
C ASP A 808 -3.84 -11.78 -12.44
N VAL A 809 -5.13 -12.12 -12.33
CA VAL A 809 -6.09 -11.99 -13.43
C VAL A 809 -6.23 -10.52 -13.81
N MET A 810 -6.39 -9.65 -12.81
CA MET A 810 -6.50 -8.20 -13.03
C MET A 810 -5.20 -7.57 -13.49
N ASN A 811 -4.04 -8.10 -13.11
CA ASN A 811 -2.76 -7.56 -13.49
C ASN A 811 -2.50 -7.75 -15.00
N ILE A 812 -2.89 -8.90 -15.56
CA ILE A 812 -2.81 -9.14 -17.01
C ILE A 812 -3.65 -8.11 -17.78
N GLN A 813 -4.88 -7.86 -17.32
CA GLN A 813 -5.77 -6.87 -17.92
C GLN A 813 -5.21 -5.44 -17.77
N ARG A 814 -4.72 -5.12 -16.57
CA ARG A 814 -4.12 -3.83 -16.23
C ARG A 814 -2.88 -3.54 -17.09
N GLU A 815 -1.97 -4.49 -17.26
CA GLU A 815 -0.79 -4.33 -18.11
C GLU A 815 -1.17 -4.02 -19.57
N ALA A 816 -2.19 -4.71 -20.10
CA ALA A 816 -2.70 -4.45 -21.45
C ALA A 816 -3.29 -3.04 -21.57
N ILE A 817 -4.12 -2.61 -20.62
CA ILE A 817 -4.75 -1.28 -20.62
C ILE A 817 -3.72 -0.17 -20.38
N TYR A 818 -2.81 -0.34 -19.43
CA TYR A 818 -1.78 0.66 -19.14
C TYR A 818 -0.78 0.80 -20.29
N LYS A 819 -0.50 -0.28 -21.04
CA LYS A 819 0.27 -0.20 -22.28
C LYS A 819 -0.44 0.66 -23.33
N LYS A 820 -1.73 0.42 -23.58
CA LYS A 820 -2.54 1.24 -24.52
C LYS A 820 -2.64 2.69 -24.06
N ARG A 821 -2.88 2.92 -22.77
CA ARG A 821 -2.89 4.24 -22.15
C ARG A 821 -1.57 4.97 -22.35
N ARG A 822 -0.45 4.31 -22.10
CA ARG A 822 0.89 4.87 -22.30
C ARG A 822 1.14 5.21 -23.77
N ASN A 823 0.72 4.34 -24.69
CA ASN A 823 0.82 4.62 -26.13
C ASN A 823 0.01 5.87 -26.51
N ALA A 824 -1.18 6.05 -25.96
CA ALA A 824 -1.99 7.27 -26.16
C ALA A 824 -1.38 8.52 -25.50
N LEU A 825 -0.77 8.38 -24.33
CA LEU A 825 -0.16 9.50 -23.61
C LEU A 825 1.08 10.06 -24.33
N PHE A 826 1.99 9.19 -24.78
CA PHE A 826 3.19 9.60 -25.51
C PHE A 826 2.92 9.85 -27.00
N GLY A 827 2.16 8.97 -27.64
CA GLY A 827 1.75 9.08 -29.04
C GLY A 827 2.59 8.27 -30.03
N ASP A 828 3.74 7.72 -29.61
CA ASP A 828 4.71 7.03 -30.49
C ASP A 828 4.16 5.75 -31.14
N ARG A 829 3.37 4.97 -30.37
CA ARG A 829 2.77 3.69 -30.79
C ARG A 829 1.26 3.79 -31.04
N LEU A 830 0.67 4.96 -30.85
CA LEU A 830 -0.78 5.15 -30.89
C LEU A 830 -1.38 4.82 -32.26
N SER A 831 -0.67 5.13 -33.34
CA SER A 831 -1.15 4.86 -34.70
C SER A 831 -1.37 3.36 -34.95
N VAL A 832 -0.55 2.49 -34.34
CA VAL A 832 -0.71 1.03 -34.39
C VAL A 832 -1.97 0.61 -33.64
N ASP A 833 -2.19 1.14 -32.43
CA ASP A 833 -3.40 0.84 -31.64
C ASP A 833 -4.69 1.27 -32.35
N ILE A 834 -4.71 2.44 -32.99
CA ILE A 834 -5.85 2.94 -33.77
C ILE A 834 -6.08 2.05 -35.00
N ASN A 835 -5.01 1.69 -35.71
CA ASN A 835 -5.11 0.79 -36.86
C ASN A 835 -5.69 -0.58 -36.46
N THR A 836 -5.25 -1.14 -35.33
CA THR A 836 -5.81 -2.37 -34.76
C THR A 836 -7.28 -2.21 -34.43
N ALA A 837 -7.70 -1.08 -33.85
CA ALA A 837 -9.11 -0.81 -33.55
C ALA A 837 -9.97 -0.75 -34.82
N PHE A 838 -9.52 -0.02 -35.86
CA PHE A 838 -10.23 0.07 -37.14
C PHE A 838 -10.32 -1.30 -37.82
N THR A 839 -9.23 -2.06 -37.82
CA THR A 839 -9.17 -3.41 -38.40
C THR A 839 -10.11 -4.37 -37.66
N ALA A 840 -10.17 -4.30 -36.33
CA ALA A 840 -11.04 -5.14 -35.52
C ALA A 840 -12.54 -4.89 -35.81
N ILE A 841 -12.98 -3.63 -35.78
CA ILE A 841 -14.38 -3.26 -36.01
C ILE A 841 -14.82 -3.54 -37.45
N THR A 842 -13.96 -3.24 -38.43
CA THR A 842 -14.26 -3.56 -39.84
C THR A 842 -14.35 -5.07 -40.08
N SER A 843 -13.48 -5.86 -39.44
CA SER A 843 -13.52 -7.32 -39.52
C SER A 843 -14.79 -7.89 -38.89
N GLU A 844 -15.16 -7.41 -37.71
CA GLU A 844 -16.36 -7.82 -36.99
C GLU A 844 -17.63 -7.53 -37.81
N LEU A 845 -17.77 -6.32 -38.34
CA LEU A 845 -18.92 -5.95 -39.17
C LEU A 845 -19.03 -6.80 -40.43
N VAL A 846 -17.91 -7.00 -41.14
CA VAL A 846 -17.93 -7.83 -42.35
C VAL A 846 -18.28 -9.27 -41.98
N GLN A 847 -17.68 -9.86 -40.94
CA GLN A 847 -17.95 -11.25 -40.54
C GLN A 847 -19.41 -11.47 -40.13
N VAL A 848 -19.94 -10.65 -39.21
CA VAL A 848 -21.31 -10.79 -38.67
C VAL A 848 -22.35 -10.71 -39.79
N HIS A 849 -22.23 -9.72 -40.68
CA HIS A 849 -23.22 -9.55 -41.75
C HIS A 849 -22.98 -10.48 -42.95
N ARG A 850 -21.77 -11.03 -43.11
CA ARG A 850 -21.48 -12.07 -44.10
C ARG A 850 -22.15 -13.39 -43.77
N GLU A 851 -22.17 -13.79 -42.51
CA GLU A 851 -22.89 -14.99 -42.07
C GLU A 851 -24.41 -14.87 -42.31
N ALA A 852 -24.97 -13.68 -42.13
CA ALA A 852 -26.39 -13.39 -42.36
C ALA A 852 -26.75 -13.17 -43.85
N GLY A 853 -25.77 -12.86 -44.71
CA GLY A 853 -25.99 -12.57 -46.14
C GLY A 853 -26.82 -11.30 -46.39
N ASP A 854 -26.76 -10.32 -45.48
CA ASP A 854 -27.58 -9.10 -45.52
C ASP A 854 -26.70 -7.85 -45.70
N PHE A 855 -26.58 -7.41 -46.95
CA PHE A 855 -25.81 -6.21 -47.30
C PHE A 855 -26.49 -4.91 -46.85
N GLU A 856 -27.82 -4.86 -46.80
CA GLU A 856 -28.52 -3.62 -46.41
C GLU A 856 -28.31 -3.35 -44.92
N THR A 857 -28.40 -4.38 -44.08
CA THR A 857 -28.08 -4.24 -42.65
C THR A 857 -26.59 -3.91 -42.45
N PHE A 858 -25.67 -4.56 -43.18
CA PHE A 858 -24.25 -4.17 -43.18
C PHE A 858 -24.04 -2.69 -43.53
N ARG A 859 -24.70 -2.19 -44.59
CA ARG A 859 -24.62 -0.78 -45.00
C ARG A 859 -25.11 0.15 -43.90
N LEU A 860 -26.25 -0.14 -43.30
CA LEU A 860 -26.83 0.66 -42.22
C LEU A 860 -25.93 0.69 -40.98
N ASP A 861 -25.38 -0.46 -40.57
CA ASP A 861 -24.50 -0.55 -39.41
C ASP A 861 -23.13 0.09 -39.67
N ALA A 862 -22.58 -0.02 -40.89
CA ALA A 862 -21.39 0.70 -41.31
C ALA A 862 -21.58 2.23 -41.26
N ILE A 863 -22.71 2.74 -41.73
CA ILE A 863 -23.04 4.18 -41.63
C ILE A 863 -23.21 4.60 -40.17
N ARG A 864 -23.90 3.78 -39.37
CA ARG A 864 -24.20 4.10 -37.97
C ARG A 864 -22.95 4.11 -37.09
N LEU A 865 -22.08 3.11 -37.22
CA LEU A 865 -20.93 2.91 -36.33
C LEU A 865 -19.69 3.66 -36.83
N ILE A 866 -19.40 3.57 -38.13
CA ILE A 866 -18.15 4.08 -38.73
C ILE A 866 -18.41 5.41 -39.46
N GLY A 867 -19.63 5.64 -39.97
CA GLY A 867 -19.93 6.81 -40.79
C GLY A 867 -19.55 6.64 -42.26
N VAL A 868 -19.24 5.42 -42.70
CA VAL A 868 -18.93 5.08 -44.10
C VAL A 868 -20.14 4.42 -44.73
N ASP A 869 -20.53 4.87 -45.91
CA ASP A 869 -21.49 4.18 -46.77
C ASP A 869 -20.72 3.25 -47.73
N PRO A 870 -20.66 1.93 -47.46
CA PRO A 870 -19.84 0.99 -48.23
C PRO A 870 -20.27 0.93 -49.70
N GLN A 871 -19.35 1.34 -50.58
CA GLN A 871 -19.56 1.31 -52.02
C GLN A 871 -19.17 -0.05 -52.59
N MET A 872 -20.11 -0.99 -52.58
CA MET A 872 -19.92 -2.33 -53.14
C MET A 872 -21.23 -2.92 -53.66
N ASP A 873 -21.14 -3.80 -54.66
CA ASP A 873 -22.31 -4.48 -55.21
C ASP A 873 -22.85 -5.53 -54.22
N PRO A 874 -24.17 -5.59 -53.94
CA PRO A 874 -24.74 -6.54 -52.97
C PRO A 874 -24.53 -8.01 -53.34
N LEU A 875 -24.47 -8.37 -54.63
CA LEU A 875 -24.22 -9.74 -55.08
C LEU A 875 -22.73 -10.08 -54.97
N TRP A 876 -21.85 -9.13 -55.25
CA TRP A 876 -20.42 -9.25 -55.01
C TRP A 876 -20.11 -9.40 -53.51
N PHE A 877 -20.77 -8.61 -52.66
CA PHE A 877 -20.70 -8.75 -51.20
C PHE A 877 -21.17 -10.11 -50.72
N LYS A 878 -22.01 -10.85 -51.45
CA LYS A 878 -22.39 -12.23 -51.06
C LYS A 878 -21.42 -13.28 -51.58
N SER A 879 -20.86 -13.08 -52.77
CA SER A 879 -20.16 -14.12 -53.52
C SER A 879 -18.62 -14.07 -53.45
N ALA A 880 -18.03 -12.89 -53.20
CA ALA A 880 -16.58 -12.74 -53.14
C ALA A 880 -15.97 -13.45 -51.91
N PRO A 881 -14.65 -13.72 -51.87
CA PRO A 881 -13.98 -14.14 -50.65
C PRO A 881 -14.11 -13.08 -49.54
N VAL A 882 -14.34 -13.52 -48.29
CA VAL A 882 -14.52 -12.62 -47.13
C VAL A 882 -13.33 -11.67 -46.98
N ASP A 883 -12.11 -12.17 -47.12
CA ASP A 883 -10.89 -11.36 -47.02
C ASP A 883 -10.82 -10.25 -48.08
N THR A 884 -11.35 -10.50 -49.29
CA THR A 884 -11.39 -9.50 -50.36
C THR A 884 -12.42 -8.41 -50.08
N VAL A 885 -13.59 -8.79 -49.55
CA VAL A 885 -14.61 -7.83 -49.10
C VAL A 885 -14.07 -6.99 -47.95
N LEU A 886 -13.41 -7.63 -46.98
CA LEU A 886 -12.81 -6.98 -45.83
C LEU A 886 -11.74 -5.97 -46.25
N ALA A 887 -10.79 -6.37 -47.10
CA ALA A 887 -9.74 -5.48 -47.59
C ALA A 887 -10.31 -4.29 -48.36
N ASN A 888 -11.35 -4.50 -49.19
CA ASN A 888 -12.01 -3.42 -49.90
C ASN A 888 -12.70 -2.43 -48.94
N PHE A 889 -13.43 -2.93 -47.95
CA PHE A 889 -14.11 -2.08 -46.97
C PHE A 889 -13.11 -1.33 -46.09
N GLN A 890 -12.05 -2.00 -45.62
CA GLN A 890 -10.97 -1.39 -44.86
C GLN A 890 -10.31 -0.24 -45.62
N GLN A 891 -10.03 -0.43 -46.92
CA GLN A 891 -9.48 0.65 -47.75
C GLN A 891 -10.41 1.87 -47.78
N GLN A 892 -11.71 1.68 -47.96
CA GLN A 892 -12.69 2.78 -47.94
C GLN A 892 -12.68 3.53 -46.59
N VAL A 893 -12.54 2.82 -45.48
CA VAL A 893 -12.44 3.43 -44.13
C VAL A 893 -11.14 4.23 -43.97
N PHE A 894 -10.00 3.68 -44.41
CA PHE A 894 -8.72 4.38 -44.34
C PHE A 894 -8.68 5.62 -45.24
N ASP A 895 -9.29 5.57 -46.42
CA ASP A 895 -9.40 6.70 -47.33
C ASP A 895 -10.24 7.82 -46.72
N LEU A 896 -11.38 7.49 -46.10
CA LEU A 896 -12.19 8.46 -45.36
C LEU A 896 -11.39 9.10 -44.22
N TYR A 897 -10.67 8.28 -43.45
CA TYR A 897 -9.84 8.78 -42.36
C TYR A 897 -8.79 9.75 -42.86
N ALA A 898 -8.06 9.40 -43.92
CA ALA A 898 -7.05 10.25 -44.53
C ALA A 898 -7.63 11.59 -44.99
N LEU A 899 -8.77 11.58 -45.68
CA LEU A 899 -9.48 12.78 -46.11
C LEU A 899 -9.85 13.68 -44.92
N LYS A 900 -10.36 13.07 -43.85
CA LYS A 900 -10.78 13.81 -42.65
C LYS A 900 -9.61 14.49 -41.94
N ARG A 901 -8.47 13.80 -41.83
CA ARG A 901 -7.23 14.38 -41.26
C ARG A 901 -6.80 15.63 -42.03
N GLN A 902 -6.89 15.58 -43.36
CA GLN A 902 -6.58 16.72 -44.21
C GLN A 902 -7.56 17.88 -43.97
N GLN A 903 -8.88 17.61 -43.97
CA GLN A 903 -9.90 18.64 -43.77
C GLN A 903 -9.79 19.37 -42.41
N ILE A 904 -9.53 18.61 -41.34
CA ILE A 904 -9.32 19.18 -39.99
C ILE A 904 -8.09 20.10 -40.00
N SER A 905 -7.00 19.64 -40.60
CA SER A 905 -5.75 20.40 -40.69
C SER A 905 -5.92 21.70 -41.49
N GLU A 906 -6.55 21.64 -42.66
CA GLU A 906 -6.79 22.79 -43.53
C GLU A 906 -7.69 23.85 -42.87
N ARG A 907 -8.66 23.42 -42.07
CA ARG A 907 -9.59 24.32 -41.37
C ARG A 907 -8.96 25.00 -40.16
N LEU A 908 -8.14 24.29 -39.39
CA LEU A 908 -7.59 24.78 -38.12
C LEU A 908 -6.24 25.49 -38.26
N LEU A 909 -5.40 25.12 -39.23
CA LEU A 909 -4.08 25.70 -39.39
C LEU A 909 -4.09 27.23 -39.56
N PRO A 910 -5.01 27.86 -40.34
CA PRO A 910 -5.10 29.31 -40.43
C PRO A 910 -5.43 29.97 -39.08
N LEU A 911 -6.32 29.36 -38.29
CA LEU A 911 -6.71 29.84 -36.97
C LEU A 911 -5.54 29.77 -35.98
N ILE A 912 -4.81 28.66 -35.95
CA ILE A 912 -3.63 28.48 -35.09
C ILE A 912 -2.53 29.48 -35.44
N LYS A 913 -2.28 29.72 -36.74
CA LYS A 913 -1.32 30.74 -37.19
C LYS A 913 -1.70 32.16 -36.76
N ASP A 914 -2.99 32.50 -36.83
CA ASP A 914 -3.49 33.81 -36.37
C ASP A 914 -3.35 33.97 -34.84
N ILE A 915 -3.66 32.91 -34.06
CA ILE A 915 -3.47 32.91 -32.60
C ILE A 915 -1.98 33.07 -32.24
N HIS A 916 -1.09 32.33 -32.91
CA HIS A 916 0.35 32.44 -32.68
C HIS A 916 0.88 33.84 -33.02
N ALA A 917 0.38 34.47 -34.10
CA ALA A 917 0.78 35.82 -34.47
C ALA A 917 0.34 36.90 -33.47
N ARG A 918 -0.80 36.71 -32.78
CA ARG A 918 -1.33 37.67 -31.79
C ARG A 918 -0.76 37.46 -30.38
N GLU A 919 -0.61 36.21 -29.97
CA GLU A 919 -0.35 35.84 -28.56
C GLU A 919 0.69 34.72 -28.39
N GLY A 920 1.52 34.43 -29.40
CA GLY A 920 2.43 33.28 -29.46
C GLY A 920 3.43 33.15 -28.30
N ASP A 921 3.90 34.27 -27.74
CA ASP A 921 4.81 34.26 -26.58
C ASP A 921 4.10 33.95 -25.25
N ARG A 922 2.76 34.00 -25.23
CA ARG A 922 1.96 33.90 -24.00
C ARG A 922 1.39 32.51 -23.77
N TYR A 923 1.12 31.74 -24.83
CA TYR A 923 0.47 30.43 -24.75
C TYR A 923 1.15 29.40 -25.67
N LYS A 924 1.53 28.25 -25.11
CA LYS A 924 2.08 27.11 -25.88
C LYS A 924 1.00 26.21 -26.50
N ARG A 925 -0.19 26.17 -25.90
CA ARG A 925 -1.28 25.27 -26.31
C ARG A 925 -2.61 26.00 -26.47
N VAL A 926 -3.44 25.52 -27.40
CA VAL A 926 -4.80 25.99 -27.65
C VAL A 926 -5.80 24.86 -27.43
N LEU A 927 -6.98 25.17 -26.89
CA LEU A 927 -8.06 24.19 -26.68
C LEU A 927 -9.05 24.25 -27.84
N ILE A 928 -9.30 23.10 -28.46
CA ILE A 928 -10.19 22.96 -29.61
C ILE A 928 -11.30 21.97 -29.25
N PRO A 929 -12.57 22.39 -29.16
CA PRO A 929 -13.67 21.48 -28.87
C PRO A 929 -13.96 20.57 -30.07
N PHE A 930 -14.04 19.27 -29.81
CA PHE A 930 -14.28 18.21 -30.79
C PHE A 930 -15.36 17.25 -30.26
N THR A 931 -16.34 16.92 -31.09
CA THR A 931 -17.47 16.07 -30.67
C THR A 931 -18.02 15.20 -31.78
N ASP A 932 -18.50 14.01 -31.44
CA ASP A 932 -19.27 13.13 -32.33
C ASP A 932 -20.80 13.27 -32.15
N GLY A 933 -21.23 14.27 -31.35
CA GLY A 933 -22.63 14.52 -31.00
C GLY A 933 -23.08 13.88 -29.68
N VAL A 934 -22.31 12.93 -29.14
CA VAL A 934 -22.57 12.30 -27.83
C VAL A 934 -21.47 12.67 -26.84
N LEU A 935 -20.22 12.43 -27.21
CA LEU A 935 -19.05 12.77 -26.43
C LEU A 935 -18.46 14.09 -26.94
N GLY A 936 -18.20 15.03 -26.03
CA GLY A 936 -17.52 16.29 -26.32
C GLY A 936 -16.22 16.41 -25.54
N LEU A 937 -15.10 16.60 -26.24
CA LEU A 937 -13.78 16.74 -25.65
C LEU A 937 -13.15 18.08 -26.05
N ASN A 938 -12.44 18.71 -25.11
CA ASN A 938 -11.56 19.83 -25.41
C ASN A 938 -10.17 19.26 -25.69
N ILE A 939 -9.70 19.43 -26.92
CA ILE A 939 -8.41 18.90 -27.38
C ILE A 939 -7.35 19.97 -27.18
N SER A 940 -6.32 19.65 -26.39
CA SER A 940 -5.16 20.53 -26.18
C SER A 940 -4.15 20.34 -27.30
N VAL A 941 -4.04 21.32 -28.18
CA VAL A 941 -3.16 21.28 -29.36
C VAL A 941 -1.93 22.16 -29.14
N ASP A 942 -0.76 21.64 -29.46
CA ASP A 942 0.50 22.40 -29.41
C ASP A 942 0.62 23.32 -30.63
N ILE A 943 0.73 24.63 -30.38
CA ILE A 943 0.70 25.67 -31.42
C ILE A 943 1.95 25.62 -32.29
N GLU A 944 3.13 25.46 -31.68
CA GLU A 944 4.41 25.45 -32.41
C GLU A 944 4.53 24.18 -33.25
N GLU A 945 4.16 23.04 -32.67
CA GLU A 945 4.20 21.75 -33.36
C GLU A 945 3.21 21.70 -34.53
N ALA A 946 2.00 22.24 -34.35
CA ALA A 946 1.00 22.34 -35.41
C ALA A 946 1.48 23.20 -36.57
N ILE A 947 2.19 24.30 -36.31
CA ILE A 947 2.77 25.13 -37.38
C ILE A 947 3.93 24.40 -38.07
N ARG A 948 4.85 23.81 -37.29
CA ARG A 948 6.02 23.08 -37.79
C ARG A 948 5.63 21.92 -38.70
N THR A 949 4.57 21.20 -38.36
CA THR A 949 4.09 20.03 -39.10
C THR A 949 3.04 20.36 -40.17
N ALA A 950 2.82 21.64 -40.45
CA ALA A 950 1.78 22.12 -41.37
C ALA A 950 0.37 21.56 -41.06
N GLY A 951 0.04 21.45 -39.77
CA GLY A 951 -1.26 21.03 -39.25
C GLY A 951 -1.39 19.53 -38.99
N LYS A 952 -0.41 18.70 -39.40
CA LYS A 952 -0.48 17.24 -39.24
C LYS A 952 -0.55 16.80 -37.77
N SER A 953 0.12 17.51 -36.85
CA SER A 953 0.10 17.15 -35.43
C SER A 953 -1.26 17.36 -34.77
N ILE A 954 -2.15 18.17 -35.36
CA ILE A 954 -3.47 18.47 -34.78
C ILE A 954 -4.32 17.20 -34.65
N MET A 955 -4.36 16.38 -35.71
CA MET A 955 -5.08 15.11 -35.63
C MET A 955 -4.43 14.18 -34.61
N HIS A 956 -3.10 14.14 -34.54
CA HIS A 956 -2.40 13.33 -33.56
C HIS A 956 -2.77 13.74 -32.12
N ASP A 957 -2.89 15.02 -31.82
CA ASP A 957 -3.37 15.49 -30.52
C ASP A 957 -4.84 15.08 -30.25
N ILE A 958 -5.71 15.11 -31.28
CA ILE A 958 -7.08 14.59 -31.19
C ILE A 958 -7.08 13.09 -30.89
N GLU A 959 -6.31 12.30 -31.64
CA GLU A 959 -6.13 10.86 -31.46
C GLU A 959 -5.72 10.57 -30.01
N LYS A 960 -4.69 11.25 -29.50
CA LYS A 960 -4.18 11.05 -28.14
C LYS A 960 -5.23 11.32 -27.08
N VAL A 961 -5.84 12.50 -27.10
CA VAL A 961 -6.80 12.92 -26.06
C VAL A 961 -8.07 12.06 -26.10
N ALA A 962 -8.58 11.77 -27.31
CA ALA A 962 -9.77 10.95 -27.48
C ALA A 962 -9.57 9.52 -26.99
N THR A 963 -8.51 8.86 -27.46
CA THR A 963 -8.20 7.49 -27.06
C THR A 963 -7.94 7.40 -25.56
N LEU A 964 -7.22 8.36 -24.97
CA LEU A 964 -6.96 8.40 -23.54
C LEU A 964 -8.24 8.51 -22.70
N ALA A 965 -9.12 9.45 -23.07
CA ALA A 965 -10.38 9.68 -22.35
C ALA A 965 -11.35 8.49 -22.44
N ILE A 966 -11.43 7.86 -23.62
CA ILE A 966 -12.28 6.68 -23.85
C ILE A 966 -11.77 5.48 -23.05
N ILE A 967 -10.45 5.24 -23.07
CA ILE A 967 -9.83 4.16 -22.27
C ILE A 967 -10.13 4.38 -20.79
N ASP A 968 -10.00 5.60 -20.27
CA ASP A 968 -10.22 5.88 -18.85
C ASP A 968 -11.65 5.60 -18.38
N GLU A 969 -12.64 6.08 -19.13
CA GLU A 969 -14.03 5.89 -18.71
C GLU A 969 -14.43 4.40 -18.81
N ALA A 970 -14.03 3.73 -19.88
CA ALA A 970 -14.32 2.31 -20.07
C ALA A 970 -13.61 1.45 -19.01
N TRP A 971 -12.34 1.74 -18.70
CA TRP A 971 -11.57 1.02 -17.68
C TRP A 971 -12.15 1.23 -16.28
N LYS A 972 -12.59 2.45 -15.95
CA LYS A 972 -13.22 2.76 -14.67
C LYS A 972 -14.51 1.95 -14.46
N GLU A 973 -15.35 1.83 -15.49
CA GLU A 973 -16.56 1.02 -15.40
C GLU A 973 -16.23 -0.48 -15.30
N HIS A 974 -15.24 -0.95 -16.04
CA HIS A 974 -14.77 -2.34 -15.94
C HIS A 974 -14.26 -2.71 -14.54
N LEU A 975 -13.49 -1.82 -13.89
CA LEU A 975 -13.04 -2.05 -12.52
C LEU A 975 -14.21 -2.23 -11.55
N ARG A 976 -15.32 -1.51 -11.74
CA ARG A 976 -16.54 -1.69 -10.96
C ARG A 976 -17.17 -3.04 -11.22
N SER A 977 -17.34 -3.42 -12.49
CA SER A 977 -17.90 -4.74 -12.85
C SER A 977 -17.07 -5.90 -12.30
N ILE A 978 -15.74 -5.74 -12.22
CA ILE A 978 -14.84 -6.72 -11.63
C ILE A 978 -15.00 -6.82 -10.11
N ASP A 979 -15.13 -5.70 -9.42
CA ASP A 979 -15.36 -5.69 -7.97
C ASP A 979 -16.69 -6.43 -7.66
N ASP A 980 -17.77 -6.11 -8.39
CA ASP A 980 -19.07 -6.80 -8.26
C ASP A 980 -18.98 -8.31 -8.59
N LEU A 981 -18.17 -8.67 -9.60
CA LEU A 981 -17.93 -10.07 -9.97
C LEU A 981 -17.22 -10.84 -8.87
N LYS A 982 -16.25 -10.21 -8.19
CA LYS A 982 -15.46 -10.86 -7.14
C LYS A 982 -16.33 -11.29 -5.95
N ASP A 983 -17.35 -10.51 -5.64
CA ASP A 983 -18.29 -10.78 -4.56
C ASP A 983 -19.35 -11.81 -4.98
N SER A 984 -19.94 -11.65 -6.17
CA SER A 984 -20.95 -12.60 -6.67
C SER A 984 -20.41 -14.03 -6.84
N VAL A 985 -19.15 -14.19 -7.24
CA VAL A 985 -18.52 -15.49 -7.48
C VAL A 985 -18.26 -16.27 -6.17
N GLN A 986 -18.27 -15.62 -5.00
CA GLN A 986 -18.19 -16.37 -3.74
C GLN A 986 -19.41 -17.29 -3.55
N GLY A 987 -20.57 -16.95 -4.13
CA GLY A 987 -21.76 -17.82 -4.12
C GLY A 987 -21.59 -19.11 -4.94
N ALA A 988 -20.63 -19.18 -5.86
CA ALA A 988 -20.39 -20.38 -6.68
C ALA A 988 -19.88 -21.58 -5.87
N SER A 989 -19.36 -21.36 -4.65
CA SER A 989 -18.94 -22.45 -3.76
C SER A 989 -20.11 -23.35 -3.35
N PHE A 990 -21.35 -22.84 -3.33
CA PHE A 990 -22.55 -23.63 -3.05
C PHE A 990 -22.85 -24.67 -4.13
N GLU A 991 -22.38 -24.45 -5.37
CA GLU A 991 -22.52 -25.38 -6.50
C GLU A 991 -21.33 -26.37 -6.63
N GLN A 992 -20.42 -26.42 -5.65
CA GLN A 992 -19.18 -27.23 -5.69
C GLN A 992 -18.25 -26.91 -6.88
N LYS A 993 -18.33 -25.70 -7.43
CA LYS A 993 -17.38 -25.19 -8.43
C LYS A 993 -16.30 -24.35 -7.74
N ASP A 994 -15.10 -24.30 -8.31
CA ASP A 994 -14.03 -23.42 -7.81
C ASP A 994 -14.34 -21.95 -8.18
N PRO A 995 -14.55 -21.07 -7.18
CA PRO A 995 -14.81 -19.64 -7.41
C PRO A 995 -13.72 -18.96 -8.26
N LEU A 996 -12.45 -19.33 -8.10
CA LEU A 996 -11.38 -18.69 -8.85
C LEU A 996 -11.46 -19.00 -10.35
N VAL A 997 -11.88 -20.22 -10.71
CA VAL A 997 -12.05 -20.63 -12.12
C VAL A 997 -13.20 -19.86 -12.76
N ILE A 998 -14.33 -19.75 -12.07
CA ILE A 998 -15.49 -18.97 -12.56
C ILE A 998 -15.11 -17.50 -12.69
N TYR A 999 -14.43 -16.93 -11.70
CA TYR A 999 -13.93 -15.55 -11.76
C TYR A 999 -13.03 -15.33 -12.97
N LYS A 1000 -12.08 -16.23 -13.25
CA LYS A 1000 -11.21 -16.14 -14.44
C LYS A 1000 -12.00 -16.13 -15.75
N MET A 1001 -12.99 -17.00 -15.88
CA MET A 1001 -13.79 -17.11 -17.10
C MET A 1001 -14.66 -15.87 -17.32
N GLU A 1002 -15.37 -15.41 -16.29
CA GLU A 1002 -16.25 -14.24 -16.40
C GLU A 1002 -15.45 -12.93 -16.50
N ALA A 1003 -14.35 -12.78 -15.75
CA ALA A 1003 -13.47 -11.61 -15.86
C ALA A 1003 -12.83 -11.50 -17.25
N TYR A 1004 -12.52 -12.62 -17.91
CA TYR A 1004 -12.02 -12.62 -19.29
C TYR A 1004 -13.09 -12.12 -20.27
N LYS A 1005 -14.35 -12.58 -20.15
CA LYS A 1005 -15.45 -12.10 -21.00
C LYS A 1005 -15.71 -10.60 -20.82
N LEU A 1006 -15.70 -10.12 -19.57
CA LEU A 1006 -15.82 -8.68 -19.28
C LEU A 1006 -14.69 -7.89 -19.94
N PHE A 1007 -13.46 -8.42 -19.89
CA PHE A 1007 -12.31 -7.77 -20.52
C PHE A 1007 -12.38 -7.76 -22.06
N GLU A 1008 -12.85 -8.85 -22.68
CA GLU A 1008 -13.08 -8.90 -24.12
C GLU A 1008 -14.14 -7.86 -24.54
N ALA A 1009 -15.24 -7.77 -23.79
CA ALA A 1009 -16.26 -6.75 -24.00
C ALA A 1009 -15.71 -5.32 -23.83
N LEU A 1010 -14.86 -5.09 -22.82
CA LEU A 1010 -14.17 -3.81 -22.62
C LEU A 1010 -13.32 -3.42 -23.84
N ILE A 1011 -12.50 -4.35 -24.37
CA ILE A 1011 -11.66 -4.07 -25.54
C ILE A 1011 -12.52 -3.77 -26.77
N GLY A 1012 -13.60 -4.52 -26.98
CA GLY A 1012 -14.57 -4.25 -28.04
C GLY A 1012 -15.20 -2.85 -27.91
N GLN A 1013 -15.63 -2.48 -26.69
CA GLN A 1013 -16.18 -1.16 -26.40
C GLN A 1013 -15.17 -0.04 -26.68
N ILE A 1014 -13.93 -0.17 -26.23
CA ILE A 1014 -12.87 0.81 -26.48
C ILE A 1014 -12.63 0.96 -27.99
N ASN A 1015 -12.45 -0.15 -28.71
CA ASN A 1015 -12.19 -0.12 -30.15
C ASN A 1015 -13.35 0.54 -30.91
N SER A 1016 -14.59 0.21 -30.55
CA SER A 1016 -15.80 0.77 -31.16
C SER A 1016 -15.93 2.27 -30.89
N GLN A 1017 -15.77 2.70 -29.64
CA GLN A 1017 -15.87 4.12 -29.26
C GLN A 1017 -14.76 4.96 -29.88
N VAL A 1018 -13.50 4.48 -29.87
CA VAL A 1018 -12.37 5.17 -30.52
C VAL A 1018 -12.62 5.29 -32.02
N THR A 1019 -13.02 4.21 -32.67
CA THR A 1019 -13.30 4.19 -34.12
C THR A 1019 -14.41 5.17 -34.49
N SER A 1020 -15.56 5.08 -33.80
CA SER A 1020 -16.69 5.97 -34.00
C SER A 1020 -16.31 7.43 -33.77
N PHE A 1021 -15.64 7.75 -32.66
CA PHE A 1021 -15.29 9.13 -32.31
C PHE A 1021 -14.33 9.75 -33.33
N LEU A 1022 -13.29 9.01 -33.73
CA LEU A 1022 -12.30 9.51 -34.70
C LEU A 1022 -12.88 9.66 -36.10
N LEU A 1023 -13.76 8.75 -36.56
CA LEU A 1023 -14.33 8.77 -37.91
C LEU A 1023 -15.56 9.68 -38.04
N ARG A 1024 -16.41 9.78 -37.01
CA ARG A 1024 -17.63 10.61 -37.04
C ARG A 1024 -17.50 11.98 -36.38
N GLY A 1025 -16.49 12.17 -35.52
CA GLY A 1025 -16.30 13.42 -34.80
C GLY A 1025 -16.13 14.66 -35.70
N SER A 1026 -16.55 15.82 -35.21
CA SER A 1026 -16.53 17.07 -35.96
C SER A 1026 -16.10 18.22 -35.06
N LEU A 1027 -15.56 19.27 -35.69
CA LEU A 1027 -15.17 20.49 -35.02
C LEU A 1027 -16.41 21.33 -34.72
N VAL A 1028 -16.60 21.70 -33.46
CA VAL A 1028 -17.55 22.75 -33.08
C VAL A 1028 -16.78 24.06 -33.11
N LEU A 1029 -17.12 24.98 -34.02
CA LEU A 1029 -16.53 26.33 -33.95
C LEU A 1029 -17.17 27.07 -32.76
N PRO A 1030 -16.39 27.47 -31.74
CA PRO A 1030 -16.96 28.07 -30.56
C PRO A 1030 -17.26 29.56 -30.77
N ASP A 1031 -18.33 30.05 -30.14
CA ASP A 1031 -18.59 31.48 -29.94
C ASP A 1031 -17.65 32.01 -28.83
N GLU A 1032 -17.23 33.29 -28.85
CA GLU A 1032 -16.22 33.85 -27.93
C GLU A 1032 -16.57 33.63 -26.45
N ARG A 1033 -17.87 33.64 -26.11
CA ARG A 1033 -18.37 33.39 -24.74
C ARG A 1033 -18.22 31.94 -24.30
N GLN A 1034 -18.29 30.96 -25.22
CA GLN A 1034 -18.16 29.54 -24.91
C GLN A 1034 -16.70 29.13 -24.69
N MET A 1035 -15.73 29.75 -25.40
CA MET A 1035 -14.30 29.54 -25.13
C MET A 1035 -13.91 30.00 -23.72
N GLU A 1036 -14.47 31.12 -23.25
CA GLU A 1036 -14.19 31.61 -21.89
C GLU A 1036 -14.85 30.74 -20.81
N GLN A 1037 -16.05 30.20 -21.05
CA GLN A 1037 -16.70 29.22 -20.18
C GLN A 1037 -15.94 27.88 -20.14
N ALA A 1038 -15.55 27.33 -21.30
CA ALA A 1038 -14.78 26.08 -21.39
C ALA A 1038 -13.42 26.19 -20.67
N ARG A 1039 -12.70 27.32 -20.81
CA ARG A 1039 -11.48 27.58 -20.04
C ARG A 1039 -11.72 27.59 -18.53
N ARG A 1040 -12.82 28.20 -18.07
CA ARG A 1040 -13.17 28.21 -16.63
C ARG A 1040 -13.57 26.83 -16.13
N GLU A 1041 -14.29 26.06 -16.93
CA GLU A 1041 -14.75 24.71 -16.58
C GLU A 1041 -13.62 23.69 -16.57
N GLU A 1042 -12.65 23.83 -17.48
CA GLU A 1042 -11.45 23.01 -17.53
C GLU A 1042 -10.44 23.41 -16.45
N ALA A 1043 -10.24 24.70 -16.18
CA ALA A 1043 -9.48 25.16 -15.01
C ALA A 1043 -10.11 24.64 -13.71
N ARG A 1044 -11.44 24.60 -13.64
CA ARG A 1044 -12.19 24.01 -12.51
C ARG A 1044 -12.07 22.49 -12.47
N ARG A 1045 -12.09 21.77 -13.59
CA ARG A 1045 -11.86 20.31 -13.67
C ARG A 1045 -10.43 19.95 -13.30
N ALA A 1046 -9.42 20.68 -13.81
CA ALA A 1046 -8.03 20.53 -13.43
C ALA A 1046 -7.80 20.86 -11.95
N GLN A 1047 -8.50 21.87 -11.41
CA GLN A 1047 -8.47 22.18 -9.98
C GLN A 1047 -9.17 21.09 -9.14
N LEU A 1048 -10.32 20.56 -9.59
CA LEU A 1048 -11.02 19.44 -8.94
C LEU A 1048 -10.23 18.13 -9.02
N GLN A 1049 -9.54 17.85 -10.14
CA GLN A 1049 -8.66 16.72 -10.30
C GLN A 1049 -7.40 16.87 -9.44
N ARG A 1050 -6.77 18.05 -9.39
CA ARG A 1050 -5.71 18.36 -8.43
C ARG A 1050 -6.15 18.16 -6.98
N MET A 1051 -7.41 18.45 -6.66
CA MET A 1051 -7.99 18.12 -5.35
C MET A 1051 -8.24 16.61 -5.16
N ARG A 1052 -8.55 15.86 -6.22
CA ARG A 1052 -8.67 14.38 -6.20
C ARG A 1052 -7.32 13.65 -6.04
N PHE A 1053 -6.23 14.26 -6.49
CA PHE A 1053 -4.86 13.74 -6.28
C PHE A 1053 -4.29 14.07 -4.88
N MET A 1054 -5.03 14.81 -4.04
CA MET A 1054 -4.69 14.97 -2.63
C MET A 1054 -5.21 13.76 -1.84
N THR A 1055 -4.30 12.97 -1.28
CA THR A 1055 -4.61 12.21 -0.07
C THR A 1055 -4.90 13.22 1.06
N ASN A 1056 -5.65 12.81 2.10
CA ASN A 1056 -5.88 13.62 3.31
C ASN A 1056 -4.58 13.99 4.09
N ARG A 1057 -3.38 13.84 3.50
CA ARG A 1057 -2.15 14.47 3.98
C ARG A 1057 -2.27 15.98 3.82
N ARG A 1058 -2.74 16.64 4.89
CA ARG A 1058 -2.39 18.04 5.11
C ARG A 1058 -0.86 18.13 5.08
N PRO A 1059 -0.31 19.11 4.36
CA PRO A 1059 1.13 19.35 4.35
C PRO A 1059 1.59 19.63 5.77
N VAL A 1060 2.64 18.95 6.23
CA VAL A 1060 3.42 19.41 7.38
C VAL A 1060 4.30 20.56 6.88
N THR A 1061 3.67 21.69 6.62
CA THR A 1061 4.31 23.00 6.52
C THR A 1061 3.29 24.01 7.05
N GLU A 1062 3.49 24.34 8.32
CA GLU A 1062 2.93 25.45 9.11
C GLU A 1062 1.39 25.69 9.15
N GLU A 1063 0.92 25.86 10.39
CA GLU A 1063 -0.40 26.34 10.83
C GLU A 1063 -1.60 25.36 10.88
N VAL A 1064 -1.52 24.31 11.71
CA VAL A 1064 -2.64 23.99 12.64
C VAL A 1064 -2.07 23.45 13.95
N MET A 1065 -2.00 24.30 14.98
CA MET A 1065 -1.67 23.86 16.34
C MET A 1065 -2.89 23.22 17.00
N THR A 1066 -2.74 22.05 17.60
CA THR A 1066 -3.78 21.47 18.49
C THR A 1066 -3.86 22.24 19.81
N GLU A 1067 -5.05 22.29 20.42
CA GLU A 1067 -5.31 23.02 21.68
C GLU A 1067 -4.47 22.46 22.86
N THR A 1068 -4.12 21.18 22.79
CA THR A 1068 -3.24 20.48 23.74
C THR A 1068 -1.76 20.86 23.55
N GLN A 1069 -1.31 21.07 22.31
CA GLN A 1069 0.03 21.60 22.02
C GLN A 1069 0.16 23.07 22.42
N ARG A 1070 -0.89 23.88 22.26
CA ARG A 1070 -0.94 25.24 22.83
C ARG A 1070 -0.82 25.24 24.35
N ASN A 1071 -1.41 24.26 25.04
CA ASN A 1071 -1.29 24.16 26.51
C ASN A 1071 0.06 23.60 26.97
N ALA A 1072 0.70 22.72 26.20
CA ALA A 1072 2.05 22.22 26.49
C ALA A 1072 3.15 23.27 26.21
N GLN A 1073 3.02 24.07 25.15
CA GLN A 1073 3.89 25.23 24.91
C GLN A 1073 3.66 26.31 25.97
N ARG A 1074 2.40 26.58 26.35
CA ARG A 1074 2.09 27.48 27.48
C ARG A 1074 2.60 26.97 28.82
N ALA A 1075 2.74 25.66 29.03
CA ALA A 1075 3.33 25.10 30.25
C ALA A 1075 4.87 25.20 30.23
N ALA A 1076 5.51 25.07 29.06
CA ALA A 1076 6.95 25.23 28.88
C ALA A 1076 7.40 26.70 28.91
N GLU A 1077 6.59 27.62 28.39
CA GLU A 1077 6.86 29.07 28.43
C GLU A 1077 6.66 29.68 29.84
N ASN A 1078 5.83 29.06 30.69
CA ASN A 1078 5.56 29.52 32.06
C ASN A 1078 6.59 29.07 33.11
N ALA A 1079 7.61 28.28 32.75
CA ALA A 1079 8.69 27.91 33.68
C ALA A 1079 9.88 28.90 33.64
N GLY A 1080 9.87 29.91 32.76
CA GLY A 1080 11.06 30.68 32.41
C GLY A 1080 11.13 32.17 32.78
N GLN A 1081 10.03 32.92 33.00
CA GLN A 1081 10.11 34.39 33.19
C GLN A 1081 9.04 34.98 34.14
N ARG A 1082 9.49 35.87 35.05
CA ARG A 1082 8.67 36.69 35.97
C ARG A 1082 7.83 37.74 35.21
N PRO A 1083 6.70 38.23 35.76
CA PRO A 1083 5.54 38.65 34.96
C PRO A 1083 5.42 40.16 34.71
N ALA A 1084 4.91 40.55 33.54
CA ALA A 1084 4.33 41.87 33.27
C ALA A 1084 3.05 41.76 32.41
N ALA A 1085 2.09 42.63 32.69
CA ALA A 1085 0.65 42.43 32.54
C ALA A 1085 0.04 42.67 31.13
N ARG A 1086 -1.12 42.03 30.92
CA ARG A 1086 -2.00 42.10 29.74
C ARG A 1086 -2.56 43.52 29.47
N PRO A 1087 -2.70 43.96 28.20
CA PRO A 1087 -3.60 45.07 27.86
C PRO A 1087 -5.06 44.63 27.82
N GLN A 1088 -5.90 45.45 28.46
CA GLN A 1088 -7.37 45.42 28.52
C GLN A 1088 -8.00 46.14 27.31
N PRO A 1089 -9.33 46.01 27.07
CA PRO A 1089 -9.98 46.66 25.94
C PRO A 1089 -9.98 48.19 26.07
N ILE A 1090 -9.94 48.89 24.94
CA ILE A 1090 -9.93 50.36 24.88
C ILE A 1090 -11.20 50.92 25.51
N VAL A 1091 -11.06 51.51 26.70
CA VAL A 1091 -12.05 52.40 27.33
C VAL A 1091 -11.66 53.83 26.99
N LYS A 1092 -12.62 54.60 26.48
CA LYS A 1092 -12.45 56.02 26.11
C LYS A 1092 -12.20 56.85 27.38
N GLU A 1093 -11.06 57.53 27.47
CA GLU A 1093 -10.71 58.37 28.63
C GLU A 1093 -11.61 59.61 28.76
N ALA A 1094 -11.89 60.00 30.01
CA ALA A 1094 -12.70 61.15 30.36
C ALA A 1094 -11.99 62.47 30.00
N THR A 1095 -12.58 63.22 29.06
CA THR A 1095 -12.17 64.57 28.69
C THR A 1095 -12.34 65.56 29.86
N VAL A 1096 -11.28 66.33 30.17
CA VAL A 1096 -11.28 67.38 31.20
C VAL A 1096 -12.38 68.40 30.92
N GLY A 1097 -13.28 68.61 31.88
CA GLY A 1097 -14.40 69.52 31.74
C GLY A 1097 -13.93 70.98 31.63
N ARG A 1098 -14.62 71.80 30.82
CA ARG A 1098 -14.29 73.22 30.61
C ARG A 1098 -14.12 74.03 31.91
N ASN A 1099 -14.80 73.65 32.98
CA ASN A 1099 -14.76 74.35 34.27
C ASN A 1099 -13.80 73.72 35.29
N ASP A 1100 -13.14 72.63 34.96
CA ASP A 1100 -12.21 71.92 35.85
C ASP A 1100 -10.83 72.61 35.88
N PRO A 1101 -10.02 72.40 36.93
CA PRO A 1101 -8.67 72.95 37.00
C PRO A 1101 -7.83 72.50 35.80
N CYS A 1102 -7.12 73.44 35.17
CA CYS A 1102 -6.34 73.12 34.00
C CYS A 1102 -5.15 72.22 34.38
N PRO A 1103 -4.94 71.08 33.67
CA PRO A 1103 -3.91 70.10 34.03
C PRO A 1103 -2.48 70.63 34.02
N CYS A 1104 -2.22 71.77 33.36
CA CYS A 1104 -0.90 72.42 33.33
C CYS A 1104 -0.46 73.04 34.65
N GLY A 1105 -1.27 72.95 35.72
CA GLY A 1105 -0.93 73.46 37.05
C GLY A 1105 -1.04 74.98 37.19
N SER A 1106 -1.58 75.69 36.20
CA SER A 1106 -1.68 77.16 36.21
C SER A 1106 -2.69 77.74 37.21
N GLY A 1107 -3.36 76.90 38.01
CA GLY A 1107 -4.41 77.30 38.97
C GLY A 1107 -5.69 77.87 38.36
N LYS A 1108 -5.84 77.90 37.03
CA LYS A 1108 -7.01 78.44 36.32
C LYS A 1108 -7.91 77.32 35.79
N LYS A 1109 -9.21 77.58 35.62
CA LYS A 1109 -10.14 76.64 34.97
C LYS A 1109 -9.76 76.42 33.50
N TYR A 1110 -9.94 75.19 32.99
CA TYR A 1110 -9.46 74.75 31.68
C TYR A 1110 -9.88 75.70 30.54
N LYS A 1111 -11.14 76.15 30.49
CA LYS A 1111 -11.66 77.10 29.48
C LYS A 1111 -11.00 78.48 29.46
N HIS A 1112 -10.25 78.83 30.50
CA HIS A 1112 -9.53 80.11 30.60
C HIS A 1112 -8.01 79.95 30.49
N CYS A 1113 -7.55 78.73 30.17
CA CYS A 1113 -6.16 78.40 29.92
C CYS A 1113 -6.06 77.61 28.60
N HIS A 1114 -5.86 76.30 28.64
CA HIS A 1114 -5.68 75.46 27.44
C HIS A 1114 -6.98 75.14 26.67
N GLY A 1115 -8.15 75.47 27.24
CA GLY A 1115 -9.46 75.31 26.60
C GLY A 1115 -10.04 76.60 26.01
N ARG A 1116 -9.19 77.60 25.74
CA ARG A 1116 -9.56 78.79 24.96
C ARG A 1116 -9.63 78.47 23.48
#